data_AF-A0A0B1TSM4-F1
#
_entry.id   AF-A0A0B1TSM4-F1
#
_cell.length_a   1.000
_cell.length_b   1.000
_cell.length_c   1.000
_cell.angle_alpha   90.00
_cell.angle_beta   90.00
_cell.angle_gamma   90.00
#
_symmetry.space_group_name_H-M   'P 1'
#
loop_
_entity.id
_entity.type
_entity.pdbx_description
1 polymer ?
#
loop_
_entity_poly.entity_id
_entity_poly.type
_entity_poly.pdbx_seq_one_letter_code
_entity_poly.pdbx_strand_id
1 'polypeptide(L)'
;MIIPVDVSDTAKPGDDLLSTCEFATGCKAILKDDAFEFPRYCYGKNMKEYRYVYGANLGHNYETKQGVVKVDLKKRTSKVWHKDAADQMCAEPILVNQPDYIEEDEGVLLVPVVTTNENDTPYVVVLNAKTMEEEGRFLIPQSRIPLGFHAHYLKFKVTLEIDTESKAFAGHVPSWLKGTMLRNGPGMFKIADTEFRHWFDGMAYIQRYHFVDGKMFYSARYLESDDYKKNMKAQRIVTTSFGTRTFPDPCKTIFQRLASYFTPDEPLDNASVAFATVGDGVYALTESPYMVRIDIDTLDYLEKVDMRKYLSLHIYSAHYHSDAEGNLYNVGSMFGPSSRYVFAKTTNPLLGASEGHGMEKTELLGTVPAADPWAPAYYHSFGITENYFVLFESPERIRLRKVIFKNLLGATFNECMYYDPSLQVNVILFDRINRKQVDRKITSDAFFTFHHANSYEKDGFIVVDYCKYDNPGNFDDLILDHMRKGSLISKDRKLVPFLHRMIIPVNVSDTAKPGDDLLSTCEFANGCKAILKEDGSIHCTDVRMCDISFEMPRYCYGKNMKEYRYVYGSIAGHRNEPKQGVVKVDLKERTSKVWHKDAADQVCAEPILVNQPDYTEEDEGVLLVPVVTTNEKDTPYVVILNAKTMEEEGRFLIPQPRLPLGFHAHYVPRPEL
;
A
#
# COMPACT_ATOMS: atom_id res chain seq x y z
N MET A 1 37.36 -34.08 1.28
CA MET A 1 37.72 -34.83 2.50
C MET A 1 36.50 -35.60 2.93
N ILE A 2 36.61 -36.91 3.13
CA ILE A 2 35.50 -37.73 3.66
C ILE A 2 35.88 -38.04 5.10
N ILE A 3 34.98 -37.74 6.04
CA ILE A 3 35.19 -37.96 7.47
C ILE A 3 34.13 -38.97 7.91
N PRO A 4 34.50 -40.18 8.36
CA PRO A 4 33.55 -41.11 8.93
C PRO A 4 33.00 -40.51 10.24
N VAL A 5 31.68 -40.38 10.33
CA VAL A 5 31.01 -39.85 11.53
C VAL A 5 30.62 -40.94 12.52
N ASP A 6 30.44 -42.16 12.04
CA ASP A 6 30.24 -43.37 12.85
C ASP A 6 31.36 -44.35 12.55
N VAL A 7 32.23 -44.58 13.54
CA VAL A 7 33.31 -45.55 13.46
C VAL A 7 32.87 -46.79 14.24
N SER A 8 32.92 -47.97 13.62
CA SER A 8 32.54 -49.22 14.27
C SER A 8 33.36 -49.45 15.54
N ASP A 9 32.71 -49.90 16.62
CA ASP A 9 33.35 -50.33 17.87
C ASP A 9 34.39 -51.46 17.69
N THR A 10 34.39 -52.10 16.51
CA THR A 10 35.33 -53.17 16.13
C THR A 10 36.57 -52.67 15.38
N ALA A 11 36.62 -51.38 15.00
CA ALA A 11 37.74 -50.80 14.27
C ALA A 11 38.99 -50.66 15.15
N LYS A 12 40.16 -50.90 14.56
CA LYS A 12 41.47 -50.84 15.23
C LYS A 12 42.34 -49.70 14.67
N PRO A 13 43.31 -49.19 15.46
CA PRO A 13 44.28 -48.23 14.96
C PRO A 13 45.00 -48.76 13.71
N GLY A 14 44.94 -48.00 12.61
CA GLY A 14 45.51 -48.37 11.31
C GLY A 14 44.51 -48.92 10.30
N ASP A 15 43.25 -49.16 10.69
CA ASP A 15 42.19 -49.57 9.76
C ASP A 15 41.84 -48.44 8.79
N ASP A 16 41.67 -48.79 7.51
CA ASP A 16 41.10 -47.89 6.51
C ASP A 16 39.57 -47.86 6.69
N LEU A 17 39.10 -46.89 7.48
CA LEU A 17 37.69 -46.69 7.80
C LEU A 17 36.83 -46.36 6.57
N LEU A 18 37.45 -46.13 5.41
CA LEU A 18 36.78 -45.81 4.17
C LEU A 18 36.83 -46.96 3.16
N SER A 19 37.43 -48.11 3.50
CA SER A 19 37.65 -49.22 2.56
C SER A 19 36.36 -49.84 2.01
N THR A 20 35.25 -49.71 2.72
CA THR A 20 33.91 -50.18 2.33
C THR A 20 33.01 -49.05 1.82
N CYS A 21 33.49 -47.81 1.86
CA CYS A 21 32.76 -46.64 1.39
C CYS A 21 32.92 -46.52 -0.13
N GLU A 22 31.86 -46.78 -0.89
CA GLU A 22 31.87 -46.60 -2.35
C GLU A 22 32.28 -45.18 -2.78
N PHE A 23 32.06 -44.17 -1.93
CA PHE A 23 32.44 -42.78 -2.18
C PHE A 23 33.95 -42.52 -2.02
N ALA A 24 34.69 -43.39 -1.35
CA ALA A 24 36.08 -43.16 -0.98
C ALA A 24 37.12 -43.77 -1.92
N THR A 25 36.73 -44.72 -2.77
CA THR A 25 37.62 -45.28 -3.79
C THR A 25 37.97 -44.21 -4.83
N GLY A 26 39.19 -43.65 -4.71
CA GLY A 26 39.74 -42.68 -5.66
C GLY A 26 39.57 -41.21 -5.28
N CYS A 27 39.57 -40.85 -3.98
CA CYS A 27 39.64 -39.45 -3.52
C CYS A 27 40.89 -38.66 -3.97
N LYS A 28 41.80 -39.25 -4.75
CA LYS A 28 42.90 -38.53 -5.41
C LYS A 28 42.55 -38.25 -6.87
N ALA A 29 42.58 -36.95 -7.19
CA ALA A 29 42.52 -36.32 -8.52
C ALA A 29 41.14 -36.21 -9.18
N ILE A 30 40.47 -35.07 -8.97
CA ILE A 30 39.42 -34.57 -9.88
C ILE A 30 39.99 -33.47 -10.81
N LEU A 31 41.05 -32.78 -10.40
CA LEU A 31 41.61 -31.65 -11.15
C LEU A 31 43.12 -31.82 -11.21
N LYS A 32 43.63 -32.42 -12.30
CA LYS A 32 45.08 -32.59 -12.45
C LYS A 32 45.76 -31.28 -12.88
N ASP A 33 45.03 -30.37 -13.53
CA ASP A 33 45.62 -29.22 -14.22
C ASP A 33 44.83 -27.88 -14.11
N ASP A 34 43.68 -27.85 -13.41
CA ASP A 34 42.86 -26.63 -13.25
C ASP A 34 42.88 -26.10 -11.82
N ALA A 35 43.18 -24.82 -11.63
CA ALA A 35 42.97 -24.15 -10.36
C ALA A 35 41.46 -24.02 -10.11
N PHE A 36 41.02 -24.11 -8.85
CA PHE A 36 39.61 -24.04 -8.49
C PHE A 36 39.47 -23.26 -7.21
N GLU A 37 38.82 -22.09 -7.28
CA GLU A 37 38.57 -21.25 -6.11
C GLU A 37 37.16 -20.65 -6.16
N PHE A 38 36.70 -20.14 -5.02
CA PHE A 38 35.32 -19.65 -4.82
C PHE A 38 34.26 -20.74 -5.11
N PRO A 39 34.29 -21.87 -4.36
CA PRO A 39 33.36 -22.96 -4.56
C PRO A 39 31.91 -22.52 -4.37
N ARG A 40 31.10 -22.74 -5.40
CA ARG A 40 29.66 -22.50 -5.41
C ARG A 40 28.93 -23.78 -5.81
N TYR A 41 27.84 -24.07 -5.14
CA TYR A 41 26.97 -25.20 -5.43
C TYR A 41 25.51 -24.77 -5.24
N CYS A 42 24.57 -25.63 -5.58
CA CYS A 42 23.16 -25.33 -5.41
C CYS A 42 22.80 -25.20 -3.92
N TYR A 43 22.51 -23.98 -3.45
CA TYR A 43 22.21 -23.75 -2.03
C TYR A 43 20.92 -24.41 -1.53
N GLY A 44 19.97 -24.77 -2.40
CA GLY A 44 18.84 -25.62 -1.99
C GLY A 44 19.25 -27.05 -1.61
N LYS A 45 20.50 -27.43 -1.87
CA LYS A 45 21.15 -28.65 -1.38
C LYS A 45 22.00 -28.44 -0.12
N ASN A 46 21.91 -27.28 0.54
CA ASN A 46 22.56 -27.08 1.83
C ASN A 46 22.18 -28.20 2.81
N MET A 47 23.19 -28.78 3.46
CA MET A 47 23.05 -29.93 4.36
C MET A 47 22.50 -31.22 3.68
N LYS A 48 22.57 -31.31 2.35
CA LYS A 48 22.16 -32.48 1.56
C LYS A 48 23.28 -32.90 0.61
N GLU A 49 23.17 -34.10 0.05
CA GLU A 49 24.05 -34.53 -1.04
C GLU A 49 23.87 -33.62 -2.27
N TYR A 50 24.98 -33.21 -2.87
CA TYR A 50 25.04 -32.42 -4.10
C TYR A 50 26.07 -33.03 -5.05
N ARG A 51 25.91 -32.78 -6.36
CA ARG A 51 26.72 -33.40 -7.42
C ARG A 51 27.61 -32.42 -8.17
N TYR A 52 27.17 -31.19 -8.37
CA TYR A 52 27.89 -30.19 -9.16
C TYR A 52 28.45 -29.08 -8.28
N VAL A 53 29.68 -28.67 -8.59
CA VAL A 53 30.33 -27.50 -8.00
C VAL A 53 30.88 -26.63 -9.11
N TYR A 54 30.77 -25.33 -8.92
CA TYR A 54 31.26 -24.29 -9.81
C TYR A 54 32.35 -23.50 -9.08
N GLY A 55 33.36 -23.06 -9.81
CA GLY A 55 34.44 -22.25 -9.25
C GLY A 55 35.13 -21.43 -10.33
N ALA A 56 35.82 -20.39 -9.90
CA ALA A 56 36.72 -19.65 -10.78
C ALA A 56 38.01 -20.46 -10.97
N ASN A 57 38.43 -20.63 -12.22
CA ASN A 57 39.77 -21.12 -12.53
C ASN A 57 40.73 -19.95 -12.58
N LEU A 58 41.58 -19.81 -11.57
CA LEU A 58 42.56 -18.73 -11.48
C LEU A 58 43.86 -19.02 -12.27
N GLY A 59 44.01 -20.24 -12.80
CA GLY A 59 45.20 -20.73 -13.48
C GLY A 59 46.41 -20.90 -12.56
N HIS A 60 47.40 -21.70 -12.98
CA HIS A 60 48.76 -21.62 -12.48
C HIS A 60 49.54 -20.65 -13.39
N ASN A 61 50.11 -19.58 -12.82
CA ASN A 61 50.95 -18.57 -13.50
C ASN A 61 50.26 -17.59 -14.48
N TYR A 62 48.96 -17.29 -14.35
CA TYR A 62 48.28 -16.24 -15.14
C TYR A 62 48.32 -16.39 -16.68
N GLU A 63 48.85 -17.49 -17.21
CA GLU A 63 49.43 -17.48 -18.56
C GLU A 63 48.59 -18.12 -19.68
N THR A 64 47.28 -18.43 -19.52
CA THR A 64 46.28 -18.53 -20.64
C THR A 64 44.98 -19.33 -20.37
N LYS A 65 44.68 -19.83 -19.16
CA LYS A 65 43.45 -20.63 -18.92
C LYS A 65 42.60 -20.20 -17.72
N GLN A 66 42.39 -18.91 -17.50
CA GLN A 66 41.40 -18.49 -16.49
C GLN A 66 39.98 -18.50 -17.06
N GLY A 67 39.01 -18.75 -16.19
CA GLY A 67 37.64 -18.96 -16.60
C GLY A 67 36.77 -19.47 -15.46
N VAL A 68 35.68 -20.17 -15.81
CA VAL A 68 34.79 -20.81 -14.83
C VAL A 68 34.72 -22.29 -15.09
N VAL A 69 34.90 -23.08 -14.04
CA VAL A 69 34.90 -24.53 -14.09
C VAL A 69 33.67 -25.09 -13.38
N LYS A 70 32.97 -25.99 -14.07
CA LYS A 70 31.94 -26.87 -13.50
C LYS A 70 32.53 -28.25 -13.29
N VAL A 71 32.37 -28.81 -12.10
CA VAL A 71 32.81 -30.16 -11.74
C VAL A 71 31.60 -31.03 -11.48
N ASP A 72 31.51 -32.19 -12.12
CA ASP A 72 30.59 -33.27 -11.77
C ASP A 72 31.30 -34.24 -10.82
N LEU A 73 30.99 -34.15 -9.53
CA LEU A 73 31.62 -34.95 -8.47
C LEU A 73 31.33 -36.44 -8.61
N LYS A 74 30.21 -36.81 -9.24
CA LYS A 74 29.81 -38.20 -9.44
C LYS A 74 30.53 -38.82 -10.64
N LYS A 75 30.54 -38.13 -11.78
CA LYS A 75 31.21 -38.59 -13.01
C LYS A 75 32.71 -38.32 -13.01
N ARG A 76 33.21 -37.47 -12.13
CA ARG A 76 34.61 -37.03 -12.03
C ARG A 76 35.10 -36.37 -13.32
N THR A 77 34.26 -35.52 -13.89
CA THR A 77 34.54 -34.77 -15.11
C THR A 77 34.38 -33.28 -14.87
N SER A 78 35.17 -32.45 -15.53
CA SER A 78 35.00 -31.00 -15.53
C SER A 78 34.61 -30.47 -16.90
N LYS A 79 33.97 -29.30 -16.91
CA LYS A 79 33.79 -28.44 -18.07
C LYS A 79 34.31 -27.05 -17.72
N VAL A 80 35.00 -26.41 -18.65
CA VAL A 80 35.58 -25.09 -18.43
C VAL A 80 35.06 -24.14 -19.50
N TRP A 81 34.54 -23.01 -19.07
CA TRP A 81 34.33 -21.83 -19.91
C TRP A 81 35.53 -20.91 -19.74
N HIS A 82 36.01 -20.31 -20.83
CA HIS A 82 37.18 -19.43 -20.83
C HIS A 82 36.79 -18.00 -21.18
N LYS A 83 37.45 -17.04 -20.52
CA LYS A 83 37.40 -15.62 -20.86
C LYS A 83 38.08 -15.34 -22.21
N ASP A 84 37.84 -14.15 -22.77
CA ASP A 84 38.23 -13.84 -24.16
C ASP A 84 39.70 -13.42 -24.32
N ALA A 85 40.27 -12.76 -23.31
CA ALA A 85 41.60 -12.15 -23.40
C ALA A 85 42.44 -12.42 -22.14
N ALA A 86 43.77 -12.39 -22.26
CA ALA A 86 44.69 -12.79 -21.17
C ALA A 86 44.69 -11.82 -19.98
N ASP A 87 44.41 -10.55 -20.22
CA ASP A 87 44.32 -9.42 -19.28
C ASP A 87 43.02 -9.36 -18.47
N GLN A 88 42.04 -10.20 -18.81
CA GLN A 88 40.79 -10.36 -18.09
C GLN A 88 40.93 -11.28 -16.88
N MET A 89 40.08 -11.14 -15.87
CA MET A 89 40.01 -12.01 -14.69
C MET A 89 38.56 -12.30 -14.32
N CYS A 90 38.23 -13.58 -14.09
CA CYS A 90 36.91 -13.99 -13.62
C CYS A 90 36.84 -13.91 -12.09
N ALA A 91 35.77 -13.30 -11.57
CA ALA A 91 35.42 -13.34 -10.16
C ALA A 91 34.61 -14.60 -9.82
N GLU A 92 34.13 -14.69 -8.58
CA GLU A 92 33.28 -15.79 -8.11
C GLU A 92 32.04 -16.00 -9.01
N PRO A 93 31.80 -17.24 -9.52
CA PRO A 93 30.63 -17.53 -10.33
C PRO A 93 29.38 -17.71 -9.46
N ILE A 94 28.34 -16.92 -9.69
CA ILE A 94 27.12 -16.96 -8.87
C ILE A 94 26.07 -17.83 -9.54
N LEU A 95 25.77 -18.99 -8.94
CA LEU A 95 24.68 -19.85 -9.41
C LEU A 95 23.32 -19.26 -9.03
N VAL A 96 22.51 -18.97 -10.06
CA VAL A 96 21.11 -18.56 -9.94
C VAL A 96 20.26 -19.66 -10.56
N ASN A 97 19.70 -20.52 -9.69
CA ASN A 97 18.77 -21.54 -10.14
C ASN A 97 17.46 -20.91 -10.66
N GLN A 98 16.88 -21.51 -11.70
CA GLN A 98 15.55 -21.12 -12.20
C GLN A 98 14.47 -21.33 -11.11
N PRO A 99 13.35 -20.58 -11.14
CA PRO A 99 12.21 -20.89 -10.29
C PRO A 99 11.78 -22.34 -10.47
N ASP A 100 11.52 -23.04 -9.35
CA ASP A 100 11.03 -24.43 -9.34
C ASP A 100 11.93 -25.49 -9.98
N TYR A 101 13.24 -25.23 -10.02
CA TYR A 101 14.23 -26.20 -10.50
C TYR A 101 14.13 -27.57 -9.80
N ILE A 102 14.32 -28.64 -10.58
CA ILE A 102 14.34 -30.02 -10.08
C ILE A 102 15.79 -30.50 -9.97
N GLU A 103 16.57 -30.29 -11.02
CA GLU A 103 17.99 -30.62 -11.06
C GLU A 103 18.82 -29.44 -10.55
N GLU A 104 19.84 -29.71 -9.73
CA GLU A 104 20.65 -28.68 -9.06
C GLU A 104 21.47 -27.76 -10.00
N ASP A 105 21.65 -28.14 -11.26
CA ASP A 105 22.30 -27.34 -12.30
C ASP A 105 21.34 -26.65 -13.27
N GLU A 106 20.04 -26.66 -12.99
CA GLU A 106 19.05 -25.87 -13.74
C GLU A 106 19.08 -24.40 -13.32
N GLY A 107 19.65 -23.57 -14.19
CA GLY A 107 19.80 -22.14 -13.98
C GLY A 107 20.96 -21.57 -14.77
N VAL A 108 21.44 -20.41 -14.32
CA VAL A 108 22.57 -19.72 -14.94
C VAL A 108 23.65 -19.41 -13.91
N LEU A 109 24.89 -19.25 -14.38
CA LEU A 109 25.98 -18.65 -13.63
C LEU A 109 26.13 -17.20 -14.07
N LEU A 110 26.13 -16.28 -13.11
CA LEU A 110 26.51 -14.89 -13.33
C LEU A 110 27.97 -14.72 -12.91
N VAL A 111 28.81 -14.32 -13.85
CA VAL A 111 30.27 -14.27 -13.64
C VAL A 111 30.78 -12.88 -14.00
N PRO A 112 31.13 -12.06 -13.01
CA PRO A 112 31.85 -10.81 -13.26
C PRO A 112 33.23 -11.10 -13.85
N VAL A 113 33.55 -10.42 -14.94
CA VAL A 113 34.84 -10.43 -15.61
C VAL A 113 35.39 -9.01 -15.62
N VAL A 114 36.50 -8.82 -14.91
CA VAL A 114 37.22 -7.54 -14.87
C VAL A 114 38.40 -7.60 -15.82
N THR A 115 38.89 -6.44 -16.27
CA THR A 115 40.06 -6.33 -17.15
C THR A 115 41.09 -5.40 -16.55
N THR A 116 42.37 -5.72 -16.79
CA THR A 116 43.50 -4.86 -16.42
C THR A 116 43.88 -3.88 -17.55
N ASN A 117 43.28 -4.03 -18.73
CA ASN A 117 43.50 -3.17 -19.89
C ASN A 117 42.49 -2.02 -19.91
N GLU A 118 43.00 -0.79 -19.98
CA GLU A 118 42.20 0.43 -19.87
C GLU A 118 41.27 0.68 -21.07
N ASN A 119 41.46 -0.03 -22.18
CA ASN A 119 40.63 0.09 -23.38
C ASN A 119 39.50 -0.94 -23.44
N ASP A 120 39.49 -1.92 -22.54
CA ASP A 120 38.48 -2.97 -22.50
C ASP A 120 37.39 -2.66 -21.46
N THR A 121 36.16 -3.06 -21.75
CA THR A 121 35.03 -2.85 -20.84
C THR A 121 34.84 -4.09 -19.97
N PRO A 122 34.83 -3.99 -18.63
CA PRO A 122 34.44 -5.10 -17.76
C PRO A 122 32.98 -5.52 -18.04
N TYR A 123 32.67 -6.78 -17.78
CA TYR A 123 31.35 -7.33 -18.09
C TYR A 123 30.91 -8.40 -17.10
N VAL A 124 29.62 -8.72 -17.08
CA VAL A 124 29.11 -9.93 -16.44
C VAL A 124 28.71 -10.90 -17.55
N VAL A 125 29.32 -12.08 -17.60
CA VAL A 125 28.87 -13.15 -18.50
C VAL A 125 27.82 -14.01 -17.82
N VAL A 126 26.81 -14.41 -18.59
CA VAL A 126 25.76 -15.34 -18.19
C VAL A 126 26.03 -16.68 -18.86
N LEU A 127 26.33 -17.70 -18.06
CA LEU A 127 26.57 -19.06 -18.56
C LEU A 127 25.39 -19.95 -18.18
N ASN A 128 24.98 -20.82 -19.08
CA ASN A 128 24.08 -21.91 -18.74
C ASN A 128 24.77 -22.83 -17.72
N ALA A 129 24.23 -22.96 -16.51
CA ALA A 129 24.88 -23.74 -15.46
C ALA A 129 24.96 -25.24 -15.81
N LYS A 130 24.07 -25.73 -16.69
CA LYS A 130 24.07 -27.12 -17.14
C LYS A 130 25.13 -27.38 -18.21
N THR A 131 25.13 -26.57 -19.26
CA THR A 131 25.95 -26.81 -20.46
C THR A 131 27.33 -26.16 -20.40
N MET A 132 27.49 -25.07 -19.65
CA MET A 132 28.62 -24.12 -19.65
C MET A 132 28.73 -23.28 -20.93
N GLU A 133 27.66 -23.18 -21.72
CA GLU A 133 27.58 -22.31 -22.89
C GLU A 133 27.20 -20.88 -22.46
N GLU A 134 27.70 -19.88 -23.17
CA GLU A 134 27.36 -18.48 -22.93
C GLU A 134 25.97 -18.17 -23.49
N GLU A 135 25.07 -17.71 -22.61
CA GLU A 135 23.70 -17.28 -22.95
C GLU A 135 23.64 -15.78 -23.26
N GLY A 136 24.66 -15.02 -22.82
CA GLY A 136 24.82 -13.60 -23.10
C GLY A 136 25.77 -12.91 -22.11
N ARG A 137 25.97 -11.61 -22.29
CA ARG A 137 26.79 -10.79 -21.38
C ARG A 137 26.28 -9.35 -21.26
N PHE A 138 26.52 -8.75 -20.10
CA PHE A 138 26.21 -7.36 -19.79
C PHE A 138 27.50 -6.54 -19.68
N LEU A 139 27.65 -5.54 -20.54
CA LEU A 139 28.77 -4.59 -20.45
C LEU A 139 28.54 -3.64 -19.28
N ILE A 140 29.59 -3.35 -18.51
CA ILE A 140 29.50 -2.45 -17.37
C ILE A 140 30.06 -1.08 -17.79
N PRO A 141 29.24 -0.01 -17.83
CA PRO A 141 29.64 1.28 -18.43
C PRO A 141 30.80 1.98 -17.73
N GLN A 142 31.05 1.67 -16.46
CA GLN A 142 32.18 2.21 -15.71
C GLN A 142 33.48 1.58 -16.18
N SER A 143 34.48 2.43 -16.44
CA SER A 143 35.80 2.01 -16.95
C SER A 143 36.64 1.21 -15.95
N ARG A 144 36.26 1.16 -14.66
CA ARG A 144 37.00 0.43 -13.62
C ARG A 144 36.07 -0.17 -12.58
N ILE A 145 36.21 -1.48 -12.36
CA ILE A 145 35.57 -2.22 -11.27
C ILE A 145 36.66 -3.03 -10.57
N PRO A 146 36.77 -2.96 -9.24
CA PRO A 146 37.73 -3.78 -8.51
C PRO A 146 37.39 -5.27 -8.65
N LEU A 147 38.41 -6.13 -8.67
CA LEU A 147 38.21 -7.57 -8.55
C LEU A 147 37.59 -7.88 -7.18
N GLY A 148 36.33 -8.31 -7.16
CA GLY A 148 35.66 -8.78 -5.96
C GLY A 148 35.98 -10.24 -5.64
N PHE A 149 36.06 -10.59 -4.36
CA PHE A 149 36.30 -11.97 -3.92
C PHE A 149 35.01 -12.77 -3.73
N HIS A 150 33.98 -12.15 -3.13
CA HIS A 150 32.69 -12.80 -2.90
C HIS A 150 31.55 -11.90 -3.37
N ALA A 151 30.51 -12.53 -3.92
CA ALA A 151 29.31 -11.89 -4.40
C ALA A 151 28.08 -12.73 -4.08
N HIS A 152 26.96 -12.06 -3.79
CA HIS A 152 25.68 -12.71 -3.56
C HIS A 152 24.65 -12.16 -4.55
N TYR A 153 23.86 -13.05 -5.17
CA TYR A 153 22.71 -12.63 -5.94
C TYR A 153 21.55 -12.31 -5.00
N LEU A 154 21.11 -11.06 -4.98
CA LEU A 154 19.92 -10.64 -4.25
C LEU A 154 18.76 -10.56 -5.24
N LYS A 155 17.65 -11.22 -4.90
CA LYS A 155 16.40 -11.09 -5.67
C LYS A 155 15.77 -9.75 -5.32
N PHE A 156 16.13 -8.68 -6.03
CA PHE A 156 15.36 -7.46 -6.00
C PHE A 156 14.16 -7.60 -6.96
N LYS A 157 12.94 -7.49 -6.43
CA LYS A 157 11.75 -7.28 -7.26
C LYS A 157 11.75 -5.81 -7.67
N VAL A 158 12.32 -5.54 -8.86
CA VAL A 158 12.27 -4.28 -9.64
C VAL A 158 12.32 -2.98 -8.82
N THR A 159 13.52 -2.44 -8.66
CA THR A 159 13.73 -1.02 -8.32
C THR A 159 14.19 -0.31 -9.59
N LEU A 160 13.45 0.69 -10.04
CA LEU A 160 13.81 1.55 -11.16
C LEU A 160 14.30 2.88 -10.57
N GLU A 161 15.58 3.19 -10.78
CA GLU A 161 16.05 4.57 -10.62
C GLU A 161 15.39 5.40 -11.72
N ILE A 162 14.73 6.49 -11.34
CA ILE A 162 14.12 7.43 -12.26
C ILE A 162 14.85 8.76 -12.08
N ASP A 163 15.82 9.00 -12.95
CA ASP A 163 16.40 10.34 -13.06
C ASP A 163 15.39 11.32 -13.68
N THR A 164 15.47 12.58 -13.24
CA THR A 164 14.74 13.70 -13.81
C THR A 164 15.24 14.02 -15.23
N GLU A 165 14.98 13.20 -16.26
CA GLU A 165 15.25 13.62 -17.63
C GLU A 165 14.23 13.15 -18.68
N SER A 166 13.44 14.10 -19.20
CA SER A 166 13.23 14.24 -20.65
C SER A 166 12.91 15.70 -21.01
N LYS A 167 13.89 16.37 -21.62
CA LYS A 167 13.91 17.50 -22.59
C LYS A 167 12.72 18.45 -22.86
N ALA A 168 11.65 18.49 -22.08
CA ALA A 168 10.52 19.42 -22.27
C ALA A 168 10.20 20.31 -21.06
N PHE A 169 10.65 19.99 -19.85
CA PHE A 169 10.46 20.88 -18.69
C PHE A 169 11.64 20.84 -17.71
N ALA A 170 12.36 21.95 -17.60
CA ALA A 170 13.41 22.18 -16.61
C ALA A 170 12.77 22.64 -15.30
N GLY A 171 12.27 21.69 -14.51
CA GLY A 171 11.78 21.96 -13.16
C GLY A 171 12.90 21.85 -12.11
N HIS A 172 12.75 22.53 -10.97
CA HIS A 172 13.67 22.42 -9.83
C HIS A 172 12.95 21.75 -8.65
N VAL A 173 13.16 20.43 -8.48
CA VAL A 173 12.62 19.71 -7.32
C VAL A 173 13.38 20.17 -6.06
N PRO A 174 12.68 20.59 -4.99
CA PRO A 174 13.36 21.14 -3.82
C PRO A 174 14.30 20.12 -3.15
N SER A 175 15.53 20.53 -2.84
CA SER A 175 16.55 19.65 -2.24
C SER A 175 16.21 19.16 -0.82
N TRP A 176 15.28 19.84 -0.14
CA TRP A 176 14.78 19.43 1.17
C TRP A 176 13.77 18.28 1.11
N LEU A 177 13.22 17.96 -0.08
CA LEU A 177 12.27 16.87 -0.25
C LEU A 177 12.99 15.52 -0.12
N LYS A 178 13.05 15.01 1.10
CA LYS A 178 13.73 13.77 1.47
C LYS A 178 12.81 12.83 2.24
N GLY A 179 12.47 11.70 1.64
CA GLY A 179 11.52 10.76 2.23
C GLY A 179 10.87 9.84 1.22
N THR A 180 9.89 9.06 1.67
CA THR A 180 9.23 8.03 0.87
C THR A 180 7.72 8.24 0.88
N MET A 181 7.14 8.47 -0.30
CA MET A 181 5.70 8.36 -0.50
C MET A 181 5.36 6.90 -0.84
N LEU A 182 4.47 6.31 -0.07
CA LEU A 182 3.84 5.01 -0.33
C LEU A 182 2.44 5.26 -0.84
N ARG A 183 2.02 4.60 -1.92
CA ARG A 183 0.64 4.63 -2.43
C ARG A 183 0.11 3.21 -2.52
N ASN A 184 -1.11 3.01 -2.03
CA ASN A 184 -1.78 1.72 -2.09
C ASN A 184 -2.97 1.75 -3.04
N GLY A 185 -3.37 0.56 -3.48
CA GLY A 185 -4.49 0.40 -4.38
C GLY A 185 -4.57 -1.00 -4.97
N PRO A 186 -5.67 -1.31 -5.66
CA PRO A 186 -5.83 -2.55 -6.40
C PRO A 186 -4.98 -2.53 -7.68
N GLY A 187 -4.08 -3.49 -7.85
CA GLY A 187 -3.23 -3.62 -9.05
C GLY A 187 -3.52 -4.82 -9.94
N MET A 188 -4.18 -5.86 -9.41
CA MET A 188 -4.50 -7.08 -10.15
C MET A 188 -5.99 -7.38 -10.08
N PHE A 189 -6.66 -7.31 -11.23
CA PHE A 189 -8.10 -7.52 -11.35
C PHE A 189 -8.49 -8.87 -11.98
N LYS A 190 -7.54 -9.59 -12.57
CA LYS A 190 -7.76 -10.88 -13.24
C LYS A 190 -6.73 -11.89 -12.78
N ILE A 191 -7.18 -13.10 -12.46
CA ILE A 191 -6.34 -14.23 -12.06
C ILE A 191 -6.76 -15.43 -12.90
N ALA A 192 -5.88 -15.83 -13.82
CA ALA A 192 -6.16 -16.79 -14.89
C ALA A 192 -7.45 -16.44 -15.64
N ASP A 193 -8.46 -17.30 -15.55
CA ASP A 193 -9.78 -17.24 -16.18
C ASP A 193 -10.86 -16.57 -15.30
N THR A 194 -10.52 -16.17 -14.08
CA THR A 194 -11.43 -15.46 -13.17
C THR A 194 -11.09 -13.97 -13.05
N GLU A 195 -12.11 -13.13 -12.85
CA GLU A 195 -11.97 -11.68 -12.79
C GLU A 195 -12.77 -11.08 -11.63
N PHE A 196 -12.20 -10.07 -10.98
CA PHE A 196 -12.88 -9.28 -9.97
C PHE A 196 -13.94 -8.37 -10.60
N ARG A 197 -15.04 -8.13 -9.89
CA ARG A 197 -16.19 -7.34 -10.36
C ARG A 197 -16.10 -5.87 -9.95
N HIS A 198 -15.53 -5.58 -8.79
CA HIS A 198 -15.53 -4.24 -8.20
C HIS A 198 -14.11 -3.66 -8.08
N TRP A 199 -13.97 -2.34 -8.20
CA TRP A 199 -12.67 -1.66 -8.08
C TRP A 199 -11.96 -2.00 -6.77
N PHE A 200 -12.70 -2.02 -5.66
CA PHE A 200 -12.18 -2.31 -4.32
C PHE A 200 -11.66 -3.75 -4.14
N ASP A 201 -11.91 -4.65 -5.10
CA ASP A 201 -11.58 -6.08 -4.94
C ASP A 201 -10.18 -6.46 -5.42
N GLY A 202 -9.54 -5.64 -6.27
CA GLY A 202 -8.25 -6.01 -6.85
C GLY A 202 -7.17 -6.20 -5.77
N MET A 203 -6.21 -7.07 -6.04
CA MET A 203 -5.14 -7.37 -5.09
C MET A 203 -4.27 -6.13 -4.83
N ALA A 204 -3.98 -5.88 -3.56
CA ALA A 204 -3.18 -4.75 -3.09
C ALA A 204 -1.83 -4.68 -3.82
N TYR A 205 -1.53 -3.51 -4.35
CA TYR A 205 -0.33 -3.17 -5.09
C TYR A 205 0.24 -1.87 -4.55
N ILE A 206 1.27 -2.02 -3.74
CA ILE A 206 1.95 -0.93 -3.06
C ILE A 206 2.98 -0.35 -4.01
N GLN A 207 2.95 0.97 -4.18
CA GLN A 207 3.87 1.73 -4.99
C GLN A 207 4.70 2.65 -4.08
N ARG A 208 6.00 2.69 -4.29
CA ARG A 208 6.97 3.47 -3.51
C ARG A 208 7.63 4.50 -4.40
N TYR A 209 7.64 5.74 -3.94
CA TYR A 209 8.24 6.89 -4.59
C TYR A 209 9.18 7.53 -3.58
N HIS A 210 10.48 7.29 -3.74
CA HIS A 210 11.49 7.68 -2.77
C HIS A 210 12.29 8.87 -3.29
N PHE A 211 12.26 9.97 -2.55
CA PHE A 211 12.86 11.24 -2.93
C PHE A 211 14.13 11.49 -2.12
N VAL A 212 15.21 11.82 -2.82
CA VAL A 212 16.48 12.20 -2.22
C VAL A 212 17.29 13.00 -3.25
N ASP A 213 17.88 14.11 -2.82
CA ASP A 213 18.78 14.97 -3.62
C ASP A 213 18.24 15.33 -5.02
N GLY A 214 16.94 15.68 -5.10
CA GLY A 214 16.26 16.06 -6.33
C GLY A 214 15.90 14.89 -7.27
N LYS A 215 16.22 13.65 -6.89
CA LYS A 215 15.88 12.43 -7.63
C LYS A 215 14.65 11.73 -7.04
N MET A 216 14.05 10.83 -7.82
CA MET A 216 12.99 9.94 -7.36
C MET A 216 13.28 8.49 -7.76
N PHE A 217 13.18 7.55 -6.84
CA PHE A 217 13.28 6.12 -7.11
C PHE A 217 11.91 5.49 -7.00
N TYR A 218 11.55 4.68 -8.00
CA TYR A 218 10.26 3.99 -8.03
C TYR A 218 10.44 2.49 -7.85
N SER A 219 9.65 1.91 -6.96
CA SER A 219 9.46 0.47 -6.87
C SER A 219 8.00 0.17 -6.57
N ALA A 220 7.54 -1.04 -6.89
CA ALA A 220 6.18 -1.44 -6.58
C ALA A 220 6.07 -2.95 -6.40
N ARG A 221 5.14 -3.37 -5.53
CA ARG A 221 4.97 -4.77 -5.17
C ARG A 221 3.53 -5.10 -4.83
N TYR A 222 3.09 -6.29 -5.23
CA TYR A 222 1.88 -6.88 -4.67
C TYR A 222 2.09 -7.21 -3.20
N LEU A 223 1.12 -6.88 -2.35
CA LEU A 223 1.14 -7.31 -0.96
C LEU A 223 0.87 -8.81 -0.92
N GLU A 224 1.83 -9.59 -0.43
CA GLU A 224 1.74 -11.05 -0.35
C GLU A 224 0.92 -11.50 0.87
N SER A 225 -0.31 -10.99 0.99
CA SER A 225 -1.29 -11.36 2.01
C SER A 225 -1.74 -12.81 1.87
N ASP A 226 -2.47 -13.34 2.87
CA ASP A 226 -3.02 -14.69 2.76
C ASP A 226 -4.04 -14.80 1.63
N ASP A 227 -4.84 -13.76 1.41
CA ASP A 227 -5.76 -13.70 0.27
C ASP A 227 -5.03 -13.77 -1.08
N TYR A 228 -3.96 -12.98 -1.23
CA TYR A 228 -3.10 -13.03 -2.41
C TYR A 228 -2.52 -14.44 -2.61
N LYS A 229 -1.90 -15.01 -1.56
CA LYS A 229 -1.28 -16.34 -1.60
C LYS A 229 -2.30 -17.44 -1.94
N LYS A 230 -3.50 -17.39 -1.37
CA LYS A 230 -4.59 -18.34 -1.65
C LYS A 230 -5.03 -18.26 -3.12
N ASN A 231 -5.27 -17.05 -3.64
CA ASN A 231 -5.68 -16.86 -5.03
C ASN A 231 -4.59 -17.28 -6.03
N MET A 232 -3.33 -16.89 -5.78
CA MET A 232 -2.20 -17.27 -6.62
C MET A 232 -1.95 -18.79 -6.60
N LYS A 233 -2.04 -19.44 -5.42
CA LYS A 233 -1.91 -20.90 -5.32
C LYS A 233 -3.03 -21.63 -6.06
N ALA A 234 -4.26 -21.12 -5.99
CA ALA A 234 -5.41 -21.71 -6.65
C ALA A 234 -5.48 -21.41 -8.15
N GLN A 235 -4.67 -20.46 -8.64
CA GLN A 235 -4.73 -19.91 -10.01
C GLN A 235 -6.14 -19.44 -10.39
N ARG A 236 -6.90 -18.93 -9.41
CA ARG A 236 -8.26 -18.38 -9.58
C ARG A 236 -8.68 -17.62 -8.32
N ILE A 237 -9.72 -16.80 -8.40
CA ILE A 237 -10.29 -16.09 -7.25
C ILE A 237 -11.05 -17.07 -6.35
N VAL A 238 -10.52 -17.30 -5.15
CA VAL A 238 -11.05 -18.21 -4.11
C VAL A 238 -11.37 -17.52 -2.78
N THR A 239 -11.08 -16.23 -2.66
CA THR A 239 -11.38 -15.40 -1.48
C THR A 239 -12.51 -14.42 -1.81
N THR A 240 -13.56 -14.38 -0.98
CA THR A 240 -14.72 -13.50 -1.21
C THR A 240 -14.31 -12.08 -0.92
N SER A 241 -14.46 -11.17 -1.89
CA SER A 241 -14.13 -9.75 -1.70
C SER A 241 -15.40 -8.90 -1.54
N PHE A 242 -15.25 -7.58 -1.41
CA PHE A 242 -16.33 -6.61 -1.32
C PHE A 242 -17.43 -6.83 -2.37
N GLY A 243 -17.07 -6.87 -3.66
CA GLY A 243 -18.00 -6.99 -4.77
C GLY A 243 -17.93 -8.28 -5.57
N THR A 244 -17.01 -9.20 -5.25
CA THR A 244 -16.77 -10.42 -6.04
C THR A 244 -17.07 -11.68 -5.25
N ARG A 245 -17.93 -12.53 -5.81
CA ARG A 245 -18.27 -13.85 -5.25
C ARG A 245 -17.16 -14.85 -5.56
N THR A 246 -16.87 -15.75 -4.63
CA THR A 246 -15.99 -16.89 -4.88
C THR A 246 -16.68 -17.99 -5.67
N PHE A 247 -15.92 -18.62 -6.57
CA PHE A 247 -16.32 -19.90 -7.16
C PHE A 247 -15.99 -21.04 -6.18
N PRO A 248 -16.98 -21.88 -5.79
CA PRO A 248 -16.73 -23.03 -4.93
C PRO A 248 -15.65 -23.91 -5.55
N ASP A 249 -14.67 -24.31 -4.74
CA ASP A 249 -13.56 -25.12 -5.22
C ASP A 249 -14.07 -26.40 -5.91
N PRO A 250 -13.74 -26.64 -7.19
CA PRO A 250 -14.09 -27.88 -7.89
C PRO A 250 -13.44 -29.11 -7.24
N CYS A 251 -12.33 -28.93 -6.51
CA CYS A 251 -11.63 -30.00 -5.82
C CYS A 251 -12.19 -30.32 -4.43
N LYS A 252 -13.13 -29.51 -3.89
CA LYS A 252 -13.82 -29.82 -2.63
C LYS A 252 -14.93 -30.85 -2.86
N THR A 253 -14.96 -31.87 -2.02
CA THR A 253 -16.04 -32.88 -2.03
C THR A 253 -17.41 -32.21 -1.76
N ILE A 254 -18.52 -32.85 -2.13
CA ILE A 254 -19.88 -32.34 -1.87
C ILE A 254 -20.08 -31.99 -0.39
N PHE A 255 -19.51 -32.79 0.52
CA PHE A 255 -19.56 -32.56 1.96
C PHE A 255 -18.72 -31.35 2.40
N GLN A 256 -17.53 -31.15 1.84
CA GLN A 256 -16.69 -29.96 2.09
C GLN A 256 -17.30 -28.69 1.48
N ARG A 257 -18.00 -28.79 0.35
CA ARG A 257 -18.79 -27.70 -0.24
C ARG A 257 -19.97 -27.34 0.66
N LEU A 258 -20.69 -28.32 1.19
CA LEU A 258 -21.79 -28.10 2.12
C LEU A 258 -21.29 -27.47 3.43
N ALA A 259 -20.21 -27.99 4.02
CA ALA A 259 -19.58 -27.46 5.22
C ALA A 259 -19.05 -26.02 5.04
N SER A 260 -18.59 -25.67 3.84
CA SER A 260 -18.12 -24.30 3.55
C SER A 260 -19.21 -23.23 3.58
N TYR A 261 -20.50 -23.59 3.43
CA TYR A 261 -21.60 -22.65 3.63
C TYR A 261 -21.83 -22.30 5.11
N PHE A 262 -21.37 -23.15 6.03
CA PHE A 262 -21.58 -23.02 7.47
C PHE A 262 -20.30 -22.59 8.22
N THR A 263 -19.17 -22.46 7.52
CA THR A 263 -17.94 -21.93 8.11
C THR A 263 -17.97 -20.40 8.01
N PRO A 264 -17.75 -19.65 9.11
CA PRO A 264 -17.64 -18.20 9.03
C PRO A 264 -16.50 -17.83 8.09
N ASP A 265 -16.72 -16.87 7.19
CA ASP A 265 -15.63 -16.33 6.37
C ASP A 265 -14.59 -15.71 7.30
N GLU A 266 -13.31 -16.06 7.13
CA GLU A 266 -12.25 -15.22 7.71
C GLU A 266 -12.33 -13.82 7.10
N PRO A 267 -12.12 -12.75 7.87
CA PRO A 267 -12.02 -11.41 7.31
C PRO A 267 -10.93 -11.32 6.23
N LEU A 268 -11.08 -10.38 5.31
CA LEU A 268 -10.12 -10.15 4.23
C LEU A 268 -8.84 -9.53 4.78
N ASP A 269 -7.68 -10.00 4.32
CA ASP A 269 -6.38 -9.38 4.61
C ASP A 269 -5.74 -8.71 3.38
N ASN A 270 -6.48 -8.63 2.26
CA ASN A 270 -6.15 -7.78 1.11
C ASN A 270 -6.18 -6.28 1.50
N ALA A 271 -5.09 -5.82 2.13
CA ALA A 271 -4.92 -4.46 2.62
C ALA A 271 -4.55 -3.49 1.48
N SER A 272 -5.54 -3.13 0.65
CA SER A 272 -5.35 -2.35 -0.60
C SER A 272 -5.72 -0.87 -0.51
N VAL A 273 -6.12 -0.35 0.66
CA VAL A 273 -6.79 0.95 0.79
C VAL A 273 -5.83 2.07 1.19
N ALA A 274 -5.26 2.00 2.39
CA ALA A 274 -4.51 3.10 2.99
C ALA A 274 -3.31 2.60 3.81
N PHE A 275 -2.67 3.51 4.54
CA PHE A 275 -1.61 3.20 5.50
C PHE A 275 -1.85 3.92 6.84
N ALA A 276 -1.30 3.36 7.92
CA ALA A 276 -1.10 4.05 9.18
C ALA A 276 0.33 3.83 9.70
N THR A 277 0.85 4.81 10.41
CA THR A 277 2.15 4.73 11.08
C THR A 277 1.93 4.57 12.57
N VAL A 278 2.51 3.52 13.15
CA VAL A 278 2.42 3.18 14.57
C VAL A 278 3.85 3.11 15.11
N GLY A 279 4.27 4.17 15.80
CA GLY A 279 5.68 4.34 16.17
C GLY A 279 6.58 4.37 14.94
N ASP A 280 7.53 3.45 14.84
CA ASP A 280 8.45 3.31 13.70
C ASP A 280 7.95 2.39 12.57
N GLY A 281 6.78 1.76 12.74
CA GLY A 281 6.22 0.80 11.79
C GLY A 281 5.14 1.39 10.89
N VAL A 282 5.13 1.01 9.62
CA VAL A 282 4.06 1.37 8.66
C VAL A 282 3.21 0.14 8.33
N TYR A 283 1.89 0.32 8.37
CA TYR A 283 0.90 -0.73 8.18
C TYR A 283 0.01 -0.40 7.00
N ALA A 284 -0.10 -1.32 6.04
CA ALA A 284 -1.12 -1.30 4.99
C ALA A 284 -2.48 -1.72 5.55
N LEU A 285 -3.55 -1.06 5.08
CA LEU A 285 -4.90 -1.16 5.62
C LEU A 285 -5.94 -1.48 4.55
N THR A 286 -6.99 -2.18 4.97
CA THR A 286 -8.31 -2.21 4.34
C THR A 286 -9.36 -1.93 5.42
N GLU A 287 -10.64 -2.17 5.17
CA GLU A 287 -11.72 -1.92 6.15
C GLU A 287 -12.08 -3.14 7.01
N SER A 288 -11.31 -4.21 6.90
CA SER A 288 -11.38 -5.35 7.79
C SER A 288 -10.61 -5.06 9.10
N PRO A 289 -10.74 -5.89 10.14
CA PRO A 289 -9.98 -5.71 11.37
C PRO A 289 -8.51 -6.18 11.26
N TYR A 290 -8.02 -6.46 10.06
CA TYR A 290 -6.63 -6.83 9.82
C TYR A 290 -5.81 -5.64 9.32
N MET A 291 -4.58 -5.55 9.82
CA MET A 291 -3.55 -4.63 9.35
C MET A 291 -2.32 -5.43 8.95
N VAL A 292 -1.55 -4.95 7.99
CA VAL A 292 -0.33 -5.63 7.54
C VAL A 292 0.86 -4.70 7.64
N ARG A 293 1.81 -5.00 8.53
CA ARG A 293 3.07 -4.27 8.62
C ARG A 293 3.93 -4.59 7.40
N ILE A 294 4.54 -3.56 6.84
CA ILE A 294 5.42 -3.68 5.67
C ILE A 294 6.78 -3.07 5.93
N ASP A 295 7.79 -3.57 5.22
CA ASP A 295 9.07 -2.89 5.09
C ASP A 295 8.92 -1.76 4.06
N ILE A 296 9.25 -0.52 4.42
CA ILE A 296 9.02 0.62 3.54
C ILE A 296 10.09 0.80 2.46
N ASP A 297 11.22 0.08 2.54
CA ASP A 297 12.28 0.10 1.55
C ASP A 297 12.13 -1.04 0.54
N THR A 298 11.79 -2.24 1.01
CA THR A 298 11.64 -3.43 0.16
C THR A 298 10.20 -3.72 -0.25
N LEU A 299 9.22 -3.13 0.44
CA LEU A 299 7.78 -3.43 0.34
C LEU A 299 7.43 -4.87 0.74
N ASP A 300 8.31 -5.55 1.48
CA ASP A 300 8.04 -6.89 1.97
C ASP A 300 6.90 -6.90 2.99
N TYR A 301 6.09 -7.94 2.92
CA TYR A 301 5.14 -8.29 3.96
C TYR A 301 5.92 -8.72 5.20
N LEU A 302 5.70 -8.06 6.34
CA LEU A 302 6.38 -8.41 7.60
C LEU A 302 5.45 -9.16 8.55
N GLU A 303 4.26 -8.61 8.82
CA GLU A 303 3.41 -9.12 9.89
C GLU A 303 1.92 -8.80 9.66
N LYS A 304 1.04 -9.73 10.01
CA LYS A 304 -0.41 -9.47 10.13
C LYS A 304 -0.79 -9.20 11.58
N VAL A 305 -1.46 -8.07 11.80
CA VAL A 305 -2.07 -7.73 13.09
C VAL A 305 -3.58 -7.91 13.01
N ASP A 306 -4.14 -8.57 14.01
CA ASP A 306 -5.59 -8.73 14.18
C ASP A 306 -6.08 -7.83 15.31
N MET A 307 -6.79 -6.77 14.94
CA MET A 307 -7.34 -5.81 15.91
C MET A 307 -8.40 -6.44 16.82
N ARG A 308 -8.94 -7.62 16.46
CA ARG A 308 -9.89 -8.35 17.33
C ARG A 308 -9.26 -8.88 18.61
N LYS A 309 -7.92 -8.91 18.68
CA LYS A 309 -7.19 -9.19 19.93
C LYS A 309 -7.41 -8.11 20.98
N TYR A 310 -7.74 -6.88 20.57
CA TYR A 310 -7.86 -5.71 21.44
C TYR A 310 -9.29 -5.17 21.52
N LEU A 311 -10.05 -5.26 20.41
CA LEU A 311 -11.38 -4.67 20.26
C LEU A 311 -12.37 -5.67 19.67
N SER A 312 -13.66 -5.58 19.99
CA SER A 312 -14.68 -6.41 19.35
C SER A 312 -15.16 -5.77 18.03
N LEU A 313 -14.68 -6.26 16.89
CA LEU A 313 -14.83 -5.62 15.57
C LEU A 313 -15.26 -6.61 14.47
N HIS A 314 -16.08 -6.11 13.54
CA HIS A 314 -16.35 -6.73 12.24
C HIS A 314 -15.77 -5.90 11.09
N ILE A 315 -15.85 -4.57 11.19
CA ILE A 315 -15.29 -3.59 10.25
C ILE A 315 -14.50 -2.56 11.06
N TYR A 316 -13.41 -2.04 10.51
CA TYR A 316 -12.60 -0.98 11.10
C TYR A 316 -12.15 -0.03 10.00
N SER A 317 -12.28 1.29 10.18
CA SER A 317 -11.94 2.23 9.11
C SER A 317 -10.45 2.15 8.75
N ALA A 318 -10.15 2.35 7.46
CA ALA A 318 -8.77 2.48 6.97
C ALA A 318 -8.17 3.88 7.21
N HIS A 319 -8.95 4.83 7.75
CA HIS A 319 -8.59 6.24 7.94
C HIS A 319 -8.33 6.55 9.40
N TYR A 320 -7.16 6.13 9.88
CA TYR A 320 -6.68 6.50 11.21
C TYR A 320 -6.42 8.01 11.29
N HIS A 321 -6.71 8.58 12.44
CA HIS A 321 -6.22 9.90 12.82
C HIS A 321 -5.08 9.78 13.82
N SER A 322 -4.10 10.69 13.74
CA SER A 322 -3.08 10.85 14.76
C SER A 322 -3.12 12.23 15.42
N ASP A 323 -2.77 12.29 16.70
CA ASP A 323 -2.50 13.54 17.39
C ASP A 323 -1.00 13.90 17.32
N ALA A 324 -0.63 15.05 17.91
CA ALA A 324 0.74 15.55 17.90
C ALA A 324 1.75 14.65 18.66
N GLU A 325 1.27 13.79 19.56
CA GLU A 325 2.09 12.79 20.26
C GLU A 325 2.24 11.49 19.45
N GLY A 326 1.57 11.39 18.30
CA GLY A 326 1.52 10.20 17.46
C GLY A 326 0.55 9.13 17.96
N ASN A 327 -0.32 9.43 18.95
CA ASN A 327 -1.36 8.48 19.33
C ASN A 327 -2.35 8.34 18.18
N LEU A 328 -2.83 7.13 17.94
CA LEU A 328 -3.78 6.86 16.88
C LEU A 328 -5.21 6.73 17.39
N TYR A 329 -6.16 7.15 16.57
CA TYR A 329 -7.59 7.10 16.83
C TYR A 329 -8.31 6.49 15.63
N ASN A 330 -9.30 5.65 15.90
CA ASN A 330 -10.07 5.02 14.83
C ASN A 330 -11.46 4.56 15.31
N VAL A 331 -12.36 4.36 14.34
CA VAL A 331 -13.75 3.94 14.53
C VAL A 331 -14.00 2.59 13.86
N GLY A 332 -14.72 1.72 14.56
CA GLY A 332 -15.07 0.37 14.12
C GLY A 332 -16.52 -0.01 14.37
N SER A 333 -16.96 -1.14 13.83
CA SER A 333 -18.33 -1.61 13.95
C SER A 333 -18.39 -3.00 14.56
N MET A 334 -19.29 -3.16 15.51
CA MET A 334 -19.73 -4.45 16.02
C MET A 334 -21.11 -4.75 15.46
N PHE A 335 -21.26 -5.84 14.72
CA PHE A 335 -22.54 -6.27 14.16
C PHE A 335 -23.22 -7.32 15.05
N GLY A 336 -24.54 -7.21 15.16
CA GLY A 336 -25.38 -8.17 15.89
C GLY A 336 -26.75 -7.60 16.22
N PRO A 337 -27.55 -8.27 17.07
CA PRO A 337 -28.85 -7.77 17.52
C PRO A 337 -28.79 -6.41 18.23
N SER A 338 -27.60 -5.99 18.67
CA SER A 338 -27.33 -4.70 19.28
C SER A 338 -26.11 -4.05 18.65
N SER A 339 -26.11 -3.91 17.31
CA SER A 339 -24.97 -3.32 16.59
C SER A 339 -24.53 -1.97 17.14
N ARG A 340 -23.22 -1.74 17.20
CA ARG A 340 -22.61 -0.56 17.82
C ARG A 340 -21.42 -0.06 17.00
N TYR A 341 -21.19 1.24 17.05
CA TYR A 341 -19.94 1.87 16.66
C TYR A 341 -18.96 1.87 17.84
N VAL A 342 -17.70 1.57 17.57
CA VAL A 342 -16.60 1.37 18.51
C VAL A 342 -15.59 2.49 18.32
N PHE A 343 -15.25 3.21 19.38
CA PHE A 343 -14.26 4.30 19.35
C PHE A 343 -13.03 3.86 20.13
N ALA A 344 -11.84 3.98 19.53
CA ALA A 344 -10.62 3.45 20.12
C ALA A 344 -9.45 4.42 20.01
N LYS A 345 -8.49 4.26 20.93
CA LYS A 345 -7.18 4.93 20.94
C LYS A 345 -6.09 3.87 20.95
N THR A 346 -5.03 4.07 20.17
CA THR A 346 -3.76 3.35 20.33
C THR A 346 -2.71 4.33 20.79
N THR A 347 -2.14 4.10 21.97
CA THR A 347 -1.08 4.98 22.49
C THR A 347 0.21 4.76 21.70
N ASN A 348 0.86 5.83 21.28
CA ASN A 348 2.11 5.74 20.51
C ASN A 348 3.16 4.93 21.29
N PRO A 349 3.69 3.81 20.74
CA PRO A 349 4.67 2.99 21.43
C PRO A 349 5.99 3.73 21.71
N LEU A 350 6.34 4.76 20.93
CA LEU A 350 7.53 5.59 21.12
C LEU A 350 7.42 6.57 22.30
N LEU A 351 6.24 6.73 22.91
CA LEU A 351 6.11 7.47 24.16
C LEU A 351 6.78 6.67 25.29
N GLY A 352 8.03 7.03 25.57
CA GLY A 352 8.88 6.38 26.57
C GLY A 352 9.82 5.30 26.02
N ALA A 353 9.99 5.19 24.70
CA ALA A 353 10.92 4.26 24.05
C ALA A 353 11.59 4.91 22.83
N SER A 354 12.81 4.48 22.49
CA SER A 354 13.53 4.97 21.30
C SER A 354 13.11 4.29 20.00
N GLU A 355 12.56 3.09 20.11
CA GLU A 355 12.08 2.25 19.01
C GLU A 355 10.82 1.51 19.48
N GLY A 356 9.99 1.11 18.54
CA GLY A 356 8.78 0.38 18.84
C GLY A 356 7.66 0.64 17.85
N HIS A 357 6.95 -0.44 17.55
CA HIS A 357 5.71 -0.46 16.80
C HIS A 357 4.78 -1.49 17.43
N GLY A 358 3.52 -1.49 17.03
CA GLY A 358 2.54 -2.46 17.49
C GLY A 358 1.30 -1.83 18.11
N MET A 359 0.24 -2.64 18.16
CA MET A 359 -1.11 -2.21 18.55
C MET A 359 -1.46 -2.64 19.98
N GLU A 360 -0.49 -3.12 20.77
CA GLU A 360 -0.70 -3.69 22.11
C GLU A 360 -1.26 -2.67 23.11
N LYS A 361 -0.97 -1.37 22.89
CA LYS A 361 -1.48 -0.25 23.69
C LYS A 361 -2.82 0.30 23.15
N THR A 362 -3.59 -0.51 22.43
CA THR A 362 -4.94 -0.17 21.98
C THR A 362 -5.93 -0.29 23.13
N GLU A 363 -6.69 0.77 23.38
CA GLU A 363 -7.79 0.79 24.34
C GLU A 363 -9.13 1.13 23.67
N LEU A 364 -10.19 0.49 24.18
CA LEU A 364 -11.57 0.89 23.90
C LEU A 364 -11.88 2.17 24.68
N LEU A 365 -12.24 3.24 23.97
CA LEU A 365 -12.74 4.47 24.61
C LEU A 365 -14.22 4.33 24.95
N GLY A 366 -15.02 3.76 24.04
CA GLY A 366 -16.44 3.55 24.27
C GLY A 366 -17.17 3.06 23.03
N THR A 367 -18.48 2.91 23.15
CA THR A 367 -19.33 2.45 22.05
C THR A 367 -20.67 3.19 22.01
N VAL A 368 -21.20 3.44 20.81
CA VAL A 368 -22.49 4.07 20.58
C VAL A 368 -23.39 3.09 19.82
N PRO A 369 -24.65 2.85 20.24
CA PRO A 369 -25.56 1.99 19.48
C PRO A 369 -25.86 2.58 18.09
N ALA A 370 -25.96 1.72 17.08
CA ALA A 370 -26.50 2.12 15.78
C ALA A 370 -28.00 2.46 15.93
N ALA A 371 -28.47 3.44 15.16
CA ALA A 371 -29.88 3.85 15.18
C ALA A 371 -30.81 2.70 14.79
N ASP A 372 -30.40 1.89 13.80
CA ASP A 372 -31.00 0.60 13.48
C ASP A 372 -29.94 -0.51 13.65
N PRO A 373 -30.04 -1.34 14.71
CA PRO A 373 -29.11 -2.44 14.94
C PRO A 373 -29.04 -3.47 13.81
N TRP A 374 -30.09 -3.62 12.98
CA TRP A 374 -30.13 -4.55 11.84
C TRP A 374 -29.79 -3.90 10.50
N ALA A 375 -29.66 -2.57 10.49
CA ALA A 375 -29.23 -1.76 9.36
C ALA A 375 -28.24 -0.66 9.81
N PRO A 376 -27.07 -1.02 10.40
CA PRO A 376 -26.05 -0.02 10.75
C PRO A 376 -25.55 0.67 9.49
N ALA A 377 -25.11 1.93 9.63
CA ALA A 377 -24.54 2.67 8.52
C ALA A 377 -23.16 2.13 8.16
N TYR A 378 -22.87 2.17 6.86
CA TYR A 378 -21.50 2.19 6.37
C TYR A 378 -20.92 3.60 6.53
N TYR A 379 -19.69 3.65 7.03
CA TYR A 379 -18.86 4.84 7.07
C TYR A 379 -17.46 4.44 6.64
N HIS A 380 -16.79 5.35 5.94
CA HIS A 380 -15.44 5.12 5.45
C HIS A 380 -14.39 5.84 6.32
N SER A 381 -14.72 7.05 6.78
CA SER A 381 -13.88 7.85 7.68
C SER A 381 -14.74 8.59 8.71
N PHE A 382 -14.10 9.34 9.60
CA PHE A 382 -14.74 10.12 10.65
C PHE A 382 -13.95 11.41 10.93
N GLY A 383 -14.61 12.41 11.52
CA GLY A 383 -13.97 13.62 12.01
C GLY A 383 -13.48 13.44 13.45
N ILE A 384 -12.43 14.16 13.82
CA ILE A 384 -11.93 14.18 15.20
C ILE A 384 -11.45 15.57 15.56
N THR A 385 -11.73 15.98 16.79
CA THR A 385 -11.25 17.22 17.40
C THR A 385 -10.44 16.89 18.65
N GLU A 386 -9.99 17.93 19.35
CA GLU A 386 -9.33 17.76 20.65
C GLU A 386 -10.20 16.94 21.63
N ASN A 387 -11.52 17.22 21.67
CA ASN A 387 -12.43 16.63 22.65
C ASN A 387 -13.46 15.63 22.09
N TYR A 388 -13.66 15.54 20.77
CA TYR A 388 -14.75 14.75 20.20
C TYR A 388 -14.33 13.89 19.00
N PHE A 389 -14.92 12.71 18.87
CA PHE A 389 -15.13 12.08 17.57
C PHE A 389 -16.44 12.58 16.98
N VAL A 390 -16.46 12.76 15.66
CA VAL A 390 -17.65 13.08 14.86
C VAL A 390 -17.85 11.97 13.83
N LEU A 391 -18.92 11.20 13.98
CA LEU A 391 -19.28 10.14 13.04
C LEU A 391 -20.62 10.46 12.38
N PHE A 392 -20.64 10.46 11.04
CA PHE A 392 -21.88 10.54 10.29
C PHE A 392 -22.47 9.14 10.10
N GLU A 393 -23.50 8.82 10.86
CA GLU A 393 -24.32 7.65 10.61
C GLU A 393 -25.25 7.95 9.43
N SER A 394 -24.73 7.67 8.23
CA SER A 394 -25.31 8.05 6.95
C SER A 394 -26.48 7.14 6.51
N PRO A 395 -27.26 7.54 5.49
CA PRO A 395 -28.26 6.69 4.88
C PRO A 395 -27.72 5.54 4.03
N GLU A 396 -26.40 5.39 3.89
CA GLU A 396 -25.78 4.19 3.30
C GLU A 396 -25.74 3.08 4.35
N ARG A 397 -26.62 2.08 4.24
CA ARG A 397 -26.90 1.07 5.27
C ARG A 397 -26.46 -0.33 4.86
N ILE A 398 -26.17 -1.16 5.85
CA ILE A 398 -25.79 -2.57 5.67
C ILE A 398 -26.93 -3.48 6.16
N ARG A 399 -27.54 -4.28 5.28
CA ARG A 399 -28.60 -5.24 5.64
C ARG A 399 -28.00 -6.45 6.36
N LEU A 400 -27.91 -6.42 7.69
CA LEU A 400 -27.25 -7.51 8.45
C LEU A 400 -27.90 -8.87 8.26
N ARG A 401 -29.23 -8.94 8.10
CA ARG A 401 -29.90 -10.20 7.77
C ARG A 401 -29.37 -10.79 6.45
N LYS A 402 -29.12 -9.96 5.44
CA LYS A 402 -28.55 -10.41 4.16
C LYS A 402 -27.08 -10.80 4.32
N VAL A 403 -26.31 -10.09 5.15
CA VAL A 403 -24.92 -10.46 5.48
C VAL A 403 -24.85 -11.85 6.12
N ILE A 404 -25.70 -12.14 7.12
CA ILE A 404 -25.75 -13.44 7.81
C ILE A 404 -26.03 -14.59 6.85
N PHE A 405 -26.96 -14.40 5.91
CA PHE A 405 -27.34 -15.42 4.94
C PHE A 405 -26.62 -15.28 3.58
N LYS A 406 -25.59 -14.44 3.46
CA LYS A 406 -24.99 -14.09 2.15
C LYS A 406 -24.44 -15.32 1.42
N ASN A 407 -23.82 -16.25 2.14
CA ASN A 407 -23.20 -17.44 1.54
C ASN A 407 -24.28 -18.40 0.98
N LEU A 408 -25.43 -18.51 1.67
CA LEU A 408 -26.59 -19.26 1.20
C LEU A 408 -27.28 -18.56 0.01
N LEU A 409 -27.43 -17.23 0.07
CA LEU A 409 -28.06 -16.42 -0.97
C LEU A 409 -27.15 -16.20 -2.19
N GLY A 410 -25.86 -16.54 -2.07
CA GLY A 410 -24.86 -16.28 -3.09
C GLY A 410 -24.58 -14.80 -3.34
N ALA A 411 -24.73 -13.96 -2.32
CA ALA A 411 -24.56 -12.51 -2.38
C ALA A 411 -23.15 -12.07 -1.94
N THR A 412 -22.71 -10.94 -2.47
CA THR A 412 -21.48 -10.22 -2.10
C THR A 412 -21.73 -9.18 -1.00
N PHE A 413 -20.68 -8.61 -0.42
CA PHE A 413 -20.86 -7.59 0.64
C PHE A 413 -21.49 -6.30 0.07
N ASN A 414 -21.06 -5.85 -1.11
CA ASN A 414 -21.65 -4.74 -1.84
C ASN A 414 -23.17 -4.91 -2.04
N GLU A 415 -23.64 -6.11 -2.39
CA GLU A 415 -25.08 -6.39 -2.55
C GLU A 415 -25.85 -6.41 -1.23
N CYS A 416 -25.16 -6.43 -0.08
CA CYS A 416 -25.77 -6.29 1.24
C CYS A 416 -25.96 -4.82 1.64
N MET A 417 -25.38 -3.89 0.90
CA MET A 417 -25.48 -2.46 1.15
C MET A 417 -26.62 -1.81 0.35
N TYR A 418 -27.11 -0.68 0.83
CA TYR A 418 -28.10 0.14 0.13
C TYR A 418 -28.13 1.58 0.63
N TYR A 419 -28.43 2.51 -0.27
CA TYR A 419 -28.76 3.90 0.08
C TYR A 419 -30.26 4.09 0.32
N ASP A 420 -30.65 4.70 1.44
CA ASP A 420 -32.04 5.06 1.74
C ASP A 420 -32.24 6.58 1.86
N PRO A 421 -32.59 7.29 0.78
CA PRO A 421 -32.71 8.75 0.80
C PRO A 421 -33.84 9.28 1.71
N SER A 422 -34.70 8.41 2.26
CA SER A 422 -35.74 8.82 3.21
C SER A 422 -35.19 9.05 4.63
N LEU A 423 -33.98 8.56 4.92
CA LEU A 423 -33.32 8.74 6.20
C LEU A 423 -32.52 10.05 6.23
N GLN A 424 -32.47 10.67 7.40
CA GLN A 424 -31.52 11.74 7.70
C GLN A 424 -30.16 11.16 8.10
N VAL A 425 -29.11 11.96 7.99
CA VAL A 425 -27.84 11.67 8.66
C VAL A 425 -28.01 11.90 10.15
N ASN A 426 -27.63 10.92 10.98
CA ASN A 426 -27.47 11.09 12.42
C ASN A 426 -26.00 11.44 12.71
N VAL A 427 -25.75 12.61 13.29
CA VAL A 427 -24.41 13.08 13.61
C VAL A 427 -24.07 12.68 15.04
N ILE A 428 -23.24 11.64 15.17
CA ILE A 428 -22.84 11.10 16.46
C ILE A 428 -21.61 11.88 16.95
N LEU A 429 -21.76 12.55 18.09
CA LEU A 429 -20.65 13.13 18.84
C LEU A 429 -20.30 12.22 20.01
N PHE A 430 -19.04 11.76 20.05
CA PHE A 430 -18.51 10.99 21.17
C PHE A 430 -17.40 11.79 21.85
N ASP A 431 -17.63 12.19 23.10
CA ASP A 431 -16.67 12.86 23.96
C ASP A 431 -15.56 11.86 24.34
N ARG A 432 -14.38 12.03 23.74
CA ARG A 432 -13.24 11.12 23.91
C ARG A 432 -12.51 11.31 25.22
N ILE A 433 -12.71 12.44 25.89
CA ILE A 433 -12.09 12.76 27.19
C ILE A 433 -12.90 12.12 28.30
N ASN A 434 -14.22 12.36 28.31
CA ASN A 434 -15.15 11.80 29.29
C ASN A 434 -15.67 10.41 28.90
N ARG A 435 -15.27 9.89 27.73
CA ARG A 435 -15.57 8.54 27.24
C ARG A 435 -17.07 8.25 27.14
N LYS A 436 -17.85 9.22 26.66
CA LYS A 436 -19.32 9.11 26.57
C LYS A 436 -19.88 9.75 25.32
N GLN A 437 -21.02 9.25 24.87
CA GLN A 437 -21.79 9.92 23.84
C GLN A 437 -22.32 11.26 24.37
N VAL A 438 -22.33 12.30 23.54
CA VAL A 438 -23.05 13.53 23.85
C VAL A 438 -24.55 13.24 23.81
N ASP A 439 -25.25 13.51 24.91
CA ASP A 439 -26.68 13.23 25.08
C ASP A 439 -27.54 14.30 24.39
N ARG A 440 -27.45 14.33 23.06
CA ARG A 440 -28.28 15.18 22.21
C ARG A 440 -28.35 14.60 20.81
N LYS A 441 -29.57 14.52 20.27
CA LYS A 441 -29.77 14.09 18.89
C LYS A 441 -29.43 15.23 17.94
N ILE A 442 -28.52 14.98 17.01
CA ILE A 442 -28.11 15.93 15.98
C ILE A 442 -28.33 15.26 14.62
N THR A 443 -29.04 15.94 13.72
CA THR A 443 -29.32 15.41 12.38
C THR A 443 -28.91 16.38 11.29
N SER A 444 -28.83 15.88 10.05
CA SER A 444 -28.65 16.66 8.84
C SER A 444 -29.46 16.04 7.71
N ASP A 445 -29.62 16.75 6.60
CA ASP A 445 -30.15 16.21 5.35
C ASP A 445 -29.40 14.95 4.91
N ALA A 446 -30.06 14.12 4.10
CA ALA A 446 -29.50 12.88 3.58
C ALA A 446 -28.25 13.14 2.72
N PHE A 447 -27.13 12.51 3.07
CA PHE A 447 -25.92 12.49 2.25
C PHE A 447 -25.02 11.31 2.65
N PHE A 448 -24.01 11.03 1.85
CA PHE A 448 -22.91 10.14 2.17
C PHE A 448 -21.56 10.85 2.09
N THR A 449 -20.58 10.37 2.86
CA THR A 449 -19.19 10.82 2.73
C THR A 449 -18.24 9.63 2.78
N PHE A 450 -17.28 9.61 1.85
CA PHE A 450 -16.11 8.76 2.01
C PHE A 450 -15.12 9.44 2.95
N HIS A 451 -14.71 10.68 2.65
CA HIS A 451 -13.59 11.33 3.34
C HIS A 451 -13.98 12.62 4.04
N HIS A 452 -13.67 12.65 5.33
CA HIS A 452 -13.54 13.89 6.07
C HIS A 452 -12.23 14.58 5.67
N ALA A 453 -12.23 15.91 5.59
CA ALA A 453 -11.01 16.69 5.58
C ALA A 453 -10.52 16.86 7.03
N ASN A 454 -10.81 17.98 7.66
CA ASN A 454 -10.43 18.24 9.05
C ASN A 454 -11.65 18.59 9.90
N SER A 455 -11.50 18.50 11.22
CA SER A 455 -12.50 18.95 12.18
C SER A 455 -11.80 19.65 13.34
N TYR A 456 -12.41 20.70 13.89
CA TYR A 456 -11.83 21.43 15.02
C TYR A 456 -12.91 22.11 15.85
N GLU A 457 -12.53 22.54 17.05
CA GLU A 457 -13.40 23.29 17.96
C GLU A 457 -13.06 24.79 17.92
N LYS A 458 -14.10 25.64 17.88
CA LYS A 458 -13.96 27.10 17.89
C LYS A 458 -15.18 27.73 18.53
N ASP A 459 -14.96 28.59 19.52
CA ASP A 459 -15.99 29.41 20.17
C ASP A 459 -17.24 28.62 20.64
N GLY A 460 -17.06 27.38 21.10
CA GLY A 460 -18.15 26.51 21.56
C GLY A 460 -18.86 25.72 20.45
N PHE A 461 -18.33 25.76 19.23
CA PHE A 461 -18.81 25.00 18.07
C PHE A 461 -17.76 24.00 17.59
N ILE A 462 -18.22 22.90 16.99
CA ILE A 462 -17.39 21.98 16.20
C ILE A 462 -17.57 22.33 14.73
N VAL A 463 -16.47 22.56 14.01
CA VAL A 463 -16.44 22.75 12.57
C VAL A 463 -15.97 21.45 11.94
N VAL A 464 -16.69 20.96 10.92
CA VAL A 464 -16.39 19.70 10.23
C VAL A 464 -16.40 19.95 8.72
N ASP A 465 -15.25 19.73 8.07
CA ASP A 465 -15.13 19.79 6.62
C ASP A 465 -15.02 18.37 6.04
N TYR A 466 -15.74 18.09 4.96
CA TYR A 466 -15.83 16.75 4.37
C TYR A 466 -16.25 16.77 2.91
N CYS A 467 -16.01 15.66 2.20
CA CYS A 467 -16.41 15.48 0.82
C CYS A 467 -17.81 14.84 0.78
N LYS A 468 -18.82 15.61 0.38
CA LYS A 468 -20.23 15.22 0.39
C LYS A 468 -20.67 14.63 -0.95
N TYR A 469 -21.39 13.52 -0.89
CA TYR A 469 -22.17 12.94 -1.99
C TYR A 469 -23.65 13.01 -1.65
N ASP A 470 -24.46 13.64 -2.50
CA ASP A 470 -25.90 13.76 -2.26
C ASP A 470 -26.62 12.40 -2.41
N ASN A 471 -26.14 11.55 -3.32
CA ASN A 471 -26.67 10.20 -3.52
C ASN A 471 -25.61 9.26 -4.13
N PRO A 472 -24.95 8.41 -3.32
CA PRO A 472 -23.93 7.48 -3.82
C PRO A 472 -24.52 6.25 -4.54
N GLY A 473 -25.84 6.01 -4.43
CA GLY A 473 -26.44 4.71 -4.77
C GLY A 473 -25.75 3.57 -4.01
N ASN A 474 -25.67 2.38 -4.61
CA ASN A 474 -24.98 1.23 -4.00
C ASN A 474 -23.52 1.09 -4.48
N PHE A 475 -22.89 2.20 -4.85
CA PHE A 475 -21.55 2.24 -5.46
C PHE A 475 -21.43 1.48 -6.79
N ASP A 476 -22.54 1.27 -7.52
CA ASP A 476 -22.52 0.56 -8.80
C ASP A 476 -21.63 1.24 -9.86
N ASP A 477 -21.44 2.56 -9.78
CA ASP A 477 -20.52 3.30 -10.66
C ASP A 477 -19.06 2.82 -10.54
N LEU A 478 -18.70 2.12 -9.45
CA LEU A 478 -17.37 1.58 -9.15
C LEU A 478 -17.22 0.08 -9.51
N ILE A 479 -18.24 -0.51 -10.14
CA ILE A 479 -18.14 -1.82 -10.80
C ILE A 479 -17.21 -1.67 -12.02
N LEU A 480 -16.24 -2.58 -12.18
CA LEU A 480 -15.21 -2.48 -13.21
C LEU A 480 -15.79 -2.40 -14.62
N ASP A 481 -16.86 -3.14 -14.90
CA ASP A 481 -17.55 -3.09 -16.19
C ASP A 481 -18.14 -1.71 -16.48
N HIS A 482 -18.68 -1.02 -15.47
CA HIS A 482 -19.19 0.34 -15.61
C HIS A 482 -18.04 1.34 -15.78
N MET A 483 -16.98 1.20 -14.98
CA MET A 483 -15.78 2.04 -15.07
C MET A 483 -15.12 1.95 -16.45
N ARG A 484 -14.96 0.74 -16.99
CA ARG A 484 -14.41 0.48 -18.34
C ARG A 484 -15.27 1.07 -19.45
N LYS A 485 -16.58 1.14 -19.24
CA LYS A 485 -17.54 1.82 -20.12
C LYS A 485 -17.59 3.34 -19.90
N GLY A 486 -16.87 3.86 -18.90
CA GLY A 486 -16.70 5.29 -18.65
C GLY A 486 -17.61 5.89 -17.58
N SER A 487 -18.22 5.11 -16.67
CA SER A 487 -19.08 5.64 -15.59
C SER A 487 -18.42 6.75 -14.76
N LEU A 488 -17.16 6.56 -14.39
CA LEU A 488 -16.39 7.51 -13.57
C LEU A 488 -16.08 8.83 -14.27
N ILE A 489 -16.13 8.84 -15.59
CA ILE A 489 -15.77 9.98 -16.43
C ILE A 489 -16.95 10.43 -17.30
N SER A 490 -18.18 9.98 -17.00
CA SER A 490 -19.45 10.30 -17.68
C SER A 490 -20.09 11.59 -17.13
N LYS A 491 -20.84 12.32 -17.98
CA LYS A 491 -21.52 13.58 -17.59
C LYS A 491 -22.66 13.34 -16.60
N ASP A 492 -23.31 12.19 -16.71
CA ASP A 492 -24.48 11.82 -15.89
C ASP A 492 -24.10 11.05 -14.62
N ARG A 493 -22.83 11.18 -14.18
CA ARG A 493 -22.31 10.49 -13.00
C ARG A 493 -23.05 10.94 -11.75
N LYS A 494 -23.55 9.98 -10.97
CA LYS A 494 -24.24 10.25 -9.69
C LYS A 494 -23.25 10.47 -8.56
N LEU A 495 -22.09 9.82 -8.63
CA LEU A 495 -21.08 9.83 -7.58
C LEU A 495 -20.13 11.05 -7.68
N VAL A 496 -20.63 12.29 -7.68
CA VAL A 496 -19.76 13.49 -7.75
C VAL A 496 -19.68 14.17 -6.38
N PRO A 497 -18.49 14.24 -5.75
CA PRO A 497 -18.32 14.86 -4.44
C PRO A 497 -17.98 16.34 -4.53
N PHE A 498 -18.40 17.07 -3.50
CA PHE A 498 -17.99 18.46 -3.26
C PHE A 498 -17.55 18.66 -1.83
N LEU A 499 -16.61 19.59 -1.62
CA LEU A 499 -16.18 19.98 -0.29
C LEU A 499 -17.27 20.79 0.41
N HIS A 500 -17.69 20.34 1.59
CA HIS A 500 -18.73 20.94 2.40
C HIS A 500 -18.24 21.19 3.83
N ARG A 501 -18.87 22.16 4.49
CA ARG A 501 -18.67 22.50 5.90
C ARG A 501 -19.98 22.37 6.67
N MET A 502 -19.94 21.66 7.79
CA MET A 502 -20.99 21.66 8.81
C MET A 502 -20.44 22.29 10.10
N ILE A 503 -21.28 23.06 10.79
CA ILE A 503 -20.95 23.66 12.09
C ILE A 503 -21.98 23.18 13.11
N ILE A 504 -21.50 22.60 14.20
CA ILE A 504 -22.31 21.90 15.18
C ILE A 504 -22.15 22.60 16.54
N PRO A 505 -23.22 23.11 17.16
CA PRO A 505 -23.14 23.70 18.50
C PRO A 505 -22.96 22.61 19.57
N VAL A 506 -21.89 22.73 20.37
CA VAL A 506 -21.61 21.79 21.47
C VAL A 506 -22.60 22.03 22.62
N ASN A 507 -22.82 23.30 22.95
CA ASN A 507 -23.74 23.72 24.01
C ASN A 507 -24.93 24.47 23.41
N VAL A 508 -26.10 24.28 24.01
CA VAL A 508 -27.32 25.03 23.69
C VAL A 508 -27.65 25.88 24.92
N SER A 509 -27.90 27.16 24.72
CA SER A 509 -28.32 28.05 25.81
C SER A 509 -29.66 27.59 26.40
N ASP A 510 -29.82 27.68 27.72
CA ASP A 510 -31.11 27.43 28.40
C ASP A 510 -32.22 28.38 27.93
N THR A 511 -31.86 29.49 27.29
CA THR A 511 -32.81 30.46 26.72
C THR A 511 -33.23 30.16 25.28
N ALA A 512 -32.61 29.18 24.63
CA ALA A 512 -32.92 28.82 23.24
C ALA A 512 -34.32 28.21 23.13
N LYS A 513 -35.01 28.52 22.03
CA LYS A 513 -36.38 28.07 21.76
C LYS A 513 -36.43 27.23 20.48
N PRO A 514 -37.37 26.28 20.37
CA PRO A 514 -37.61 25.59 19.10
C PRO A 514 -37.80 26.58 17.95
N GLY A 515 -37.12 26.33 16.84
CA GLY A 515 -37.07 27.20 15.66
C GLY A 515 -35.86 28.14 15.63
N ASP A 516 -35.16 28.35 16.75
CA ASP A 516 -33.95 29.18 16.79
C ASP A 516 -32.83 28.57 15.94
N ASP A 517 -32.12 29.42 15.19
CA ASP A 517 -30.84 29.09 14.60
C ASP A 517 -29.73 29.35 15.62
N LEU A 518 -29.17 28.25 16.13
CA LEU A 518 -28.12 28.26 17.14
C LEU A 518 -26.78 28.81 16.61
N LEU A 519 -26.66 29.01 15.30
CA LEU A 519 -25.51 29.65 14.66
C LEU A 519 -25.74 31.13 14.34
N SER A 520 -26.88 31.72 14.71
CA SER A 520 -27.23 33.11 14.37
C SER A 520 -26.23 34.16 14.89
N THR A 521 -25.48 33.84 15.95
CA THR A 521 -24.42 34.70 16.51
C THR A 521 -23.00 34.23 16.15
N CYS A 522 -22.87 33.14 15.41
CA CYS A 522 -21.57 32.59 15.00
C CYS A 522 -21.06 33.32 13.76
N GLU A 523 -20.05 34.18 13.94
CA GLU A 523 -19.50 35.03 12.87
C GLU A 523 -18.94 34.24 11.68
N PHE A 524 -18.51 33.00 11.92
CA PHE A 524 -17.96 32.11 10.89
C PHE A 524 -18.97 31.06 10.38
N ALA A 525 -20.25 31.18 10.74
CA ALA A 525 -21.30 30.27 10.26
C ALA A 525 -21.39 30.25 8.73
N ASN A 526 -21.22 31.42 8.11
CA ASN A 526 -21.10 31.59 6.65
C ASN A 526 -22.14 30.81 5.81
N GLY A 527 -23.38 30.76 6.30
CA GLY A 527 -24.52 30.10 5.68
C GLY A 527 -24.89 28.74 6.26
N CYS A 528 -24.02 28.11 7.06
CA CYS A 528 -24.38 26.94 7.85
C CYS A 528 -25.48 27.32 8.85
N LYS A 529 -26.35 26.37 9.17
CA LYS A 529 -27.43 26.56 10.16
C LYS A 529 -27.47 25.40 11.13
N ALA A 530 -27.92 25.65 12.36
CA ALA A 530 -28.24 24.60 13.32
C ALA A 530 -29.56 24.93 14.01
N ILE A 531 -30.65 24.36 13.50
CA ILE A 531 -32.01 24.68 13.96
C ILE A 531 -32.42 23.77 15.11
N LEU A 532 -32.76 24.37 16.26
CA LEU A 532 -33.33 23.64 17.39
C LEU A 532 -34.77 23.19 17.07
N LYS A 533 -35.08 21.90 17.26
CA LYS A 533 -36.40 21.31 16.99
C LYS A 533 -37.26 21.26 18.26
N GLU A 534 -38.55 21.01 18.09
CA GLU A 534 -39.52 20.90 19.20
C GLU A 534 -39.18 19.77 20.18
N ASP A 535 -38.58 18.69 19.71
CA ASP A 535 -38.14 17.55 20.52
C ASP A 535 -36.77 17.75 21.19
N GLY A 536 -36.19 18.96 21.08
CA GLY A 536 -34.87 19.29 21.60
C GLY A 536 -33.70 18.80 20.75
N SER A 537 -33.95 18.11 19.63
CA SER A 537 -32.90 17.75 18.67
C SER A 537 -32.43 18.97 17.87
N ILE A 538 -31.23 18.88 17.29
CA ILE A 538 -30.65 19.93 16.45
C ILE A 538 -30.55 19.42 15.02
N HIS A 539 -31.05 20.19 14.06
CA HIS A 539 -30.86 19.89 12.64
C HIS A 539 -29.86 20.85 12.02
N CYS A 540 -28.71 20.31 11.61
CA CYS A 540 -27.65 21.06 10.96
C CYS A 540 -27.83 21.08 9.44
N THR A 541 -27.58 22.22 8.83
CA THR A 541 -27.48 22.38 7.38
C THR A 541 -26.06 22.81 7.05
N ASP A 542 -25.41 22.05 6.19
CA ASP A 542 -24.04 22.28 5.72
C ASP A 542 -24.01 23.21 4.50
N VAL A 543 -22.83 23.74 4.19
CA VAL A 543 -22.61 24.63 3.04
C VAL A 543 -21.47 24.13 2.18
N ARG A 544 -21.65 24.22 0.87
CA ARG A 544 -20.60 23.96 -0.12
C ARG A 544 -19.50 25.03 0.00
N MET A 545 -18.26 24.58 0.17
CA MET A 545 -17.08 25.45 0.34
C MET A 545 -16.34 25.68 -0.97
N CYS A 546 -16.57 24.84 -1.98
CA CYS A 546 -15.99 24.93 -3.31
C CYS A 546 -16.97 24.42 -4.37
N ASP A 547 -17.16 25.19 -5.45
CA ASP A 547 -18.01 24.79 -6.58
C ASP A 547 -17.34 23.81 -7.56
N ILE A 548 -16.07 23.49 -7.32
CA ILE A 548 -15.31 22.49 -8.07
C ILE A 548 -15.48 21.15 -7.36
N SER A 549 -15.69 20.07 -8.13
CA SER A 549 -15.73 18.74 -7.52
C SER A 549 -14.42 18.45 -6.80
N PHE A 550 -14.54 17.78 -5.66
CA PHE A 550 -13.46 17.70 -4.69
C PHE A 550 -13.51 16.36 -3.97
N GLU A 551 -12.41 15.62 -4.05
CA GLU A 551 -12.23 14.37 -3.30
C GLU A 551 -10.76 14.20 -2.89
N MET A 552 -10.45 13.16 -2.11
CA MET A 552 -9.13 12.80 -1.61
C MET A 552 -8.53 13.98 -0.83
N PRO A 553 -9.24 14.49 0.20
CA PRO A 553 -8.86 15.69 0.92
C PRO A 553 -7.51 15.49 1.61
N ARG A 554 -6.61 16.43 1.39
CA ARG A 554 -5.35 16.59 2.10
C ARG A 554 -5.20 18.01 2.58
N TYR A 555 -4.54 18.19 3.71
CA TYR A 555 -4.27 19.49 4.33
C TYR A 555 -3.01 19.35 5.18
N CYS A 556 -2.51 20.46 5.73
CA CYS A 556 -1.39 20.43 6.64
C CYS A 556 -1.74 19.62 7.89
N TYR A 557 -1.26 18.38 7.99
CA TYR A 557 -1.68 17.48 9.06
C TYR A 557 -1.23 17.94 10.45
N GLY A 558 -0.22 18.83 10.55
CA GLY A 558 0.12 19.55 11.79
C GLY A 558 -1.03 20.45 12.32
N LYS A 559 -2.06 20.68 11.50
CA LYS A 559 -3.32 21.35 11.85
C LYS A 559 -4.49 20.39 12.07
N ASN A 560 -4.27 19.07 12.07
CA ASN A 560 -5.32 18.12 12.43
C ASN A 560 -5.88 18.47 13.82
N MET A 561 -7.21 18.39 13.97
CA MET A 561 -7.94 18.80 15.19
C MET A 561 -7.92 20.31 15.50
N LYS A 562 -7.30 21.15 14.65
CA LYS A 562 -7.11 22.60 14.86
C LYS A 562 -7.69 23.42 13.70
N GLU A 563 -7.95 24.70 13.96
CA GLU A 563 -8.33 25.64 12.90
C GLU A 563 -7.23 25.70 11.82
N TYR A 564 -7.66 25.68 10.57
CA TYR A 564 -6.84 25.61 9.37
C TYR A 564 -7.53 26.35 8.22
N ARG A 565 -6.78 26.70 7.16
CA ARG A 565 -7.26 27.55 6.05
C ARG A 565 -7.24 26.86 4.69
N TYR A 566 -6.32 25.95 4.42
CA TYR A 566 -6.10 25.36 3.10
C TYR A 566 -6.37 23.85 3.08
N VAL A 567 -7.13 23.43 2.08
CA VAL A 567 -7.37 22.01 1.77
C VAL A 567 -7.15 21.76 0.28
N TYR A 568 -6.57 20.62 -0.03
CA TYR A 568 -6.19 20.16 -1.36
C TYR A 568 -6.95 18.90 -1.71
N GLY A 569 -7.35 18.74 -2.97
CA GLY A 569 -8.10 17.57 -3.39
C GLY A 569 -8.01 17.34 -4.89
N SER A 570 -8.25 16.10 -5.30
CA SER A 570 -8.36 15.71 -6.70
C SER A 570 -9.74 16.11 -7.23
N ILE A 571 -9.76 16.66 -8.44
CA ILE A 571 -11.02 16.96 -9.13
C ILE A 571 -11.61 15.66 -9.68
N ALA A 572 -12.76 15.26 -9.14
CA ALA A 572 -13.54 14.14 -9.65
C ALA A 572 -14.43 14.61 -10.82
N GLY A 573 -13.83 14.91 -11.97
CA GLY A 573 -14.51 15.53 -13.12
C GLY A 573 -14.83 14.61 -14.30
N HIS A 574 -15.50 15.16 -15.31
CA HIS A 574 -15.89 14.51 -16.57
C HIS A 574 -14.79 14.48 -17.67
N ARG A 575 -14.68 13.41 -18.49
CA ARG A 575 -13.63 13.24 -19.55
C ARG A 575 -13.46 14.44 -20.49
N ASN A 576 -14.55 15.13 -20.82
CA ASN A 576 -14.54 16.27 -21.77
C ASN A 576 -14.50 17.64 -21.07
N GLU A 577 -14.25 17.70 -19.76
CA GLU A 577 -13.95 18.96 -19.10
C GLU A 577 -12.43 19.19 -19.15
N PRO A 578 -11.94 20.17 -19.92
CA PRO A 578 -10.51 20.42 -20.10
C PRO A 578 -9.82 20.97 -18.83
N LYS A 579 -10.54 21.00 -17.69
CA LYS A 579 -10.14 21.65 -16.44
C LYS A 579 -10.16 20.69 -15.24
N GLN A 580 -9.67 19.47 -15.39
CA GLN A 580 -9.45 18.59 -14.24
C GLN A 580 -7.98 18.60 -13.80
N GLY A 581 -7.76 18.25 -12.55
CA GLY A 581 -6.43 18.19 -11.95
C GLY A 581 -6.55 18.18 -10.44
N VAL A 582 -5.81 19.06 -9.77
CA VAL A 582 -5.82 19.21 -8.33
C VAL A 582 -6.24 20.62 -7.97
N VAL A 583 -7.12 20.75 -6.99
CA VAL A 583 -7.64 22.02 -6.49
C VAL A 583 -7.12 22.27 -5.09
N LYS A 584 -6.69 23.51 -4.85
CA LYS A 584 -6.49 24.11 -3.52
C LYS A 584 -7.68 25.01 -3.22
N VAL A 585 -8.25 24.88 -2.04
CA VAL A 585 -9.34 25.73 -1.55
C VAL A 585 -8.84 26.54 -0.35
N ASP A 586 -9.03 27.86 -0.40
CA ASP A 586 -8.89 28.78 0.74
C ASP A 586 -10.24 28.87 1.46
N LEU A 587 -10.35 28.23 2.61
CA LEU A 587 -11.59 28.12 3.39
C LEU A 587 -12.00 29.45 4.02
N LYS A 588 -11.06 30.38 4.20
CA LYS A 588 -11.32 31.70 4.77
C LYS A 588 -11.88 32.64 3.71
N GLU A 589 -11.16 32.77 2.59
CA GLU A 589 -11.53 33.69 1.51
C GLU A 589 -12.56 33.08 0.53
N ARG A 590 -12.86 31.77 0.66
CA ARG A 590 -13.74 30.99 -0.24
C ARG A 590 -13.34 31.09 -1.71
N THR A 591 -12.02 31.03 -1.95
CA THR A 591 -11.44 31.01 -3.30
C THR A 591 -10.76 29.68 -3.57
N SER A 592 -10.54 29.37 -4.85
CA SER A 592 -9.83 28.17 -5.25
C SER A 592 -8.78 28.45 -6.32
N LYS A 593 -7.72 27.65 -6.31
CA LYS A 593 -6.70 27.59 -7.36
C LYS A 593 -6.64 26.16 -7.89
N VAL A 594 -6.51 26.01 -9.20
CA VAL A 594 -6.51 24.70 -9.83
C VAL A 594 -5.25 24.56 -10.68
N TRP A 595 -4.53 23.46 -10.46
CA TRP A 595 -3.59 22.96 -11.42
C TRP A 595 -4.30 21.98 -12.34
N HIS A 596 -4.03 22.05 -13.64
CA HIS A 596 -4.67 21.21 -14.65
C HIS A 596 -3.68 20.22 -15.25
N LYS A 597 -4.12 18.97 -15.37
CA LYS A 597 -3.38 17.92 -16.10
C LYS A 597 -3.34 18.20 -17.60
N ASP A 598 -2.36 17.62 -18.29
CA ASP A 598 -2.09 17.96 -19.70
C ASP A 598 -3.12 17.40 -20.68
N ALA A 599 -3.70 16.23 -20.37
CA ALA A 599 -4.55 15.49 -21.31
C ALA A 599 -5.83 14.94 -20.67
N ALA A 600 -6.89 14.80 -21.47
CA ALA A 600 -8.23 14.40 -21.00
C ALA A 600 -8.31 12.97 -20.44
N ASP A 601 -7.47 12.08 -20.93
CA ASP A 601 -7.32 10.66 -20.56
C ASP A 601 -6.44 10.40 -19.34
N GLN A 602 -5.78 11.44 -18.83
CA GLN A 602 -5.07 11.41 -17.56
C GLN A 602 -6.05 11.50 -16.38
N VAL A 603 -5.69 10.89 -15.25
CA VAL A 603 -6.45 10.94 -13.99
C VAL A 603 -5.48 11.25 -12.87
N CYS A 604 -5.78 12.28 -12.09
CA CYS A 604 -4.97 12.63 -10.93
C CYS A 604 -5.35 11.76 -9.75
N ALA A 605 -4.34 11.14 -9.15
CA ALA A 605 -4.45 10.50 -7.86
C ALA A 605 -4.62 11.54 -6.73
N GLU A 606 -4.71 11.04 -5.50
CA GLU A 606 -4.69 11.85 -4.27
C GLU A 606 -3.41 12.71 -4.20
N PRO A 607 -3.53 14.04 -3.95
CA PRO A 607 -2.39 14.94 -3.85
C PRO A 607 -1.81 14.94 -2.43
N ILE A 608 -0.58 14.45 -2.23
CA ILE A 608 0.04 14.43 -0.91
C ILE A 608 0.78 15.73 -0.62
N LEU A 609 0.34 16.48 0.38
CA LEU A 609 1.08 17.63 0.90
C LEU A 609 2.29 17.17 1.71
N VAL A 610 3.46 17.66 1.33
CA VAL A 610 4.69 17.59 2.11
C VAL A 610 5.11 19.01 2.42
N ASN A 611 4.91 19.42 3.67
CA ASN A 611 5.39 20.72 4.14
C ASN A 611 6.92 20.73 4.16
N GLN A 612 7.51 21.88 3.83
CA GLN A 612 8.97 22.05 3.96
C GLN A 612 9.39 22.01 5.44
N PRO A 613 10.65 21.64 5.75
CA PRO A 613 11.16 21.76 7.12
C PRO A 613 10.96 23.17 7.67
N ASP A 614 10.59 23.27 8.95
CA ASP A 614 10.41 24.53 9.67
C ASP A 614 9.41 25.53 9.04
N TYR A 615 8.41 25.02 8.31
CA TYR A 615 7.34 25.83 7.75
C TYR A 615 6.61 26.66 8.82
N THR A 616 6.22 27.88 8.46
CA THR A 616 5.47 28.81 9.31
C THR A 616 4.03 29.01 8.82
N GLU A 617 3.82 28.91 7.51
CA GLU A 617 2.49 28.90 6.90
C GLU A 617 2.12 27.48 6.46
N GLU A 618 0.87 27.09 6.65
CA GLU A 618 0.42 25.71 6.46
C GLU A 618 0.47 25.21 4.99
N ASP A 619 0.62 26.12 4.03
CA ASP A 619 0.80 25.83 2.60
C ASP A 619 2.24 26.02 2.09
N GLU A 620 3.22 26.20 2.98
CA GLU A 620 4.64 26.15 2.64
C GLU A 620 5.10 24.70 2.46
N GLY A 621 5.28 24.29 1.21
CA GLY A 621 5.68 22.95 0.84
C GLY A 621 5.31 22.61 -0.60
N VAL A 622 5.26 21.31 -0.90
CA VAL A 622 4.88 20.80 -2.21
C VAL A 622 3.75 19.78 -2.13
N LEU A 623 2.98 19.65 -3.21
CA LEU A 623 2.09 18.53 -3.43
C LEU A 623 2.77 17.51 -4.34
N LEU A 624 2.78 16.25 -3.92
CA LEU A 624 3.17 15.10 -4.74
C LEU A 624 1.91 14.50 -5.35
N VAL A 625 1.78 14.56 -6.67
CA VAL A 625 0.55 14.13 -7.36
C VAL A 625 0.88 13.10 -8.43
N PRO A 626 0.66 11.80 -8.18
CA PRO A 626 0.69 10.81 -9.24
C PRO A 626 -0.43 11.07 -10.26
N VAL A 627 -0.07 11.07 -11.53
CA VAL A 627 -0.99 11.19 -12.66
C VAL A 627 -0.88 9.91 -13.48
N VAL A 628 -1.98 9.16 -13.50
CA VAL A 628 -2.11 7.94 -14.28
C VAL A 628 -2.80 8.24 -15.61
N THR A 629 -2.56 7.44 -16.63
CA THR A 629 -3.18 7.61 -17.95
C THR A 629 -3.97 6.36 -18.35
N THR A 630 -5.11 6.59 -18.99
CA THR A 630 -5.91 5.51 -19.61
C THR A 630 -5.46 5.18 -21.04
N ASN A 631 -4.58 5.99 -21.61
CA ASN A 631 -4.01 5.82 -22.94
C ASN A 631 -2.65 5.10 -22.87
N GLU A 632 -2.56 3.94 -23.52
CA GLU A 632 -1.36 3.07 -23.50
C GLU A 632 -0.10 3.71 -24.09
N LYS A 633 -0.24 4.81 -24.85
CA LYS A 633 0.90 5.51 -25.46
C LYS A 633 1.50 6.58 -24.57
N ASP A 634 0.78 6.97 -23.52
CA ASP A 634 1.23 8.03 -22.63
C ASP A 634 2.00 7.42 -21.46
N THR A 635 2.94 8.19 -20.92
CA THR A 635 3.73 7.77 -19.76
C THR A 635 3.12 8.39 -18.50
N PRO A 636 2.76 7.59 -17.48
CA PRO A 636 2.32 8.13 -16.20
C PRO A 636 3.48 8.88 -15.52
N TYR A 637 3.15 9.82 -14.65
CA TYR A 637 4.16 10.67 -14.00
C TYR A 637 3.74 11.06 -12.58
N VAL A 638 4.69 11.57 -11.81
CA VAL A 638 4.41 12.30 -10.56
C VAL A 638 4.76 13.75 -10.78
N VAL A 639 3.79 14.65 -10.64
CA VAL A 639 4.04 16.09 -10.67
C VAL A 639 4.24 16.62 -9.26
N ILE A 640 5.19 17.55 -9.13
CA ILE A 640 5.51 18.29 -7.91
C ILE A 640 4.92 19.69 -8.09
N LEU A 641 3.95 20.05 -7.27
CA LEU A 641 3.31 21.36 -7.32
C LEU A 641 3.71 22.17 -6.10
N ASN A 642 4.00 23.45 -6.28
CA ASN A 642 4.10 24.38 -5.16
C ASN A 642 2.74 24.49 -4.46
N ALA A 643 2.66 24.10 -3.18
CA ALA A 643 1.38 24.06 -2.47
C ALA A 643 0.77 25.46 -2.29
N LYS A 644 1.58 26.53 -2.31
CA LYS A 644 1.11 27.91 -2.18
C LYS A 644 0.54 28.45 -3.49
N THR A 645 1.29 28.30 -4.58
CA THR A 645 0.96 28.91 -5.89
C THR A 645 0.13 27.99 -6.79
N MET A 646 0.17 26.67 -6.58
CA MET A 646 -0.32 25.63 -7.50
C MET A 646 0.42 25.58 -8.84
N GLU A 647 1.61 26.18 -8.92
CA GLU A 647 2.49 26.08 -10.09
C GLU A 647 3.30 24.80 -10.04
N GLU A 648 3.63 24.27 -11.21
CA GLU A 648 4.45 23.06 -11.33
C GLU A 648 5.93 23.39 -11.13
N GLU A 649 6.53 22.75 -10.13
CA GLU A 649 7.96 22.85 -9.81
C GLU A 649 8.78 21.82 -10.60
N GLY A 650 8.16 20.69 -11.01
CA GLY A 650 8.78 19.65 -11.82
C GLY A 650 7.94 18.37 -11.86
N ARG A 651 8.38 17.38 -12.64
CA ARG A 651 7.73 16.07 -12.70
C ARG A 651 8.71 14.94 -12.99
N PHE A 652 8.35 13.74 -12.55
CA PHE A 652 9.08 12.50 -12.78
C PHE A 652 8.25 11.55 -13.65
N LEU A 653 8.77 11.16 -14.81
CA LEU A 653 8.11 10.17 -15.67
C LEU A 653 8.38 8.76 -15.15
N ILE A 654 7.34 7.94 -15.06
CA ILE A 654 7.47 6.56 -14.59
C ILE A 654 7.53 5.66 -15.82
N PRO A 655 8.66 4.99 -16.10
CA PRO A 655 8.85 4.18 -17.32
C PRO A 655 8.12 2.84 -17.23
N GLN A 656 6.85 2.87 -16.84
CA GLN A 656 5.92 1.77 -16.90
C GLN A 656 4.75 2.16 -17.80
N PRO A 657 4.28 1.25 -18.68
CA PRO A 657 3.21 1.56 -19.63
C PRO A 657 1.89 1.90 -18.93
N ARG A 658 1.67 1.41 -17.70
CA ARG A 658 0.46 1.64 -16.92
C ARG A 658 0.78 1.64 -15.43
N LEU A 659 0.17 2.57 -14.72
CA LEU A 659 0.05 2.54 -13.26
C LEU A 659 -1.40 2.30 -12.88
N PRO A 660 -1.71 1.37 -11.95
CA PRO A 660 -3.07 1.19 -11.50
C PRO A 660 -3.56 2.43 -10.74
N LEU A 661 -4.83 2.78 -10.95
CA LEU A 661 -5.51 3.80 -10.18
C LEU A 661 -5.76 3.27 -8.76
N GLY A 662 -4.85 3.61 -7.84
CA GLY A 662 -4.99 3.30 -6.42
C GLY A 662 -5.89 4.28 -5.65
N PHE A 663 -5.85 4.21 -4.32
CA PHE A 663 -6.63 5.06 -3.43
C PHE A 663 -5.75 6.08 -2.70
N HIS A 664 -5.17 5.67 -1.56
CA HIS A 664 -4.48 6.56 -0.64
C HIS A 664 -2.97 6.39 -0.65
N ALA A 665 -2.30 7.48 -0.33
CA ALA A 665 -0.88 7.56 -0.14
C ALA A 665 -0.51 8.15 1.23
N HIS A 666 0.69 7.79 1.69
CA HIS A 666 1.27 8.17 2.96
C HIS A 666 2.73 8.57 2.73
N TYR A 667 3.16 9.68 3.32
CA TYR A 667 4.55 10.15 3.20
C TYR A 667 5.28 9.94 4.52
N VAL A 668 6.42 9.25 4.44
CA VAL A 668 7.34 9.05 5.57
C VAL A 668 8.56 9.95 5.35
N PRO A 669 8.73 11.03 6.14
CA PRO A 669 9.90 11.89 6.02
C PRO A 669 11.17 11.14 6.43
N ARG A 670 12.29 11.46 5.77
CA ARG A 670 13.64 10.94 6.08
C ARG A 670 14.68 12.05 5.99
N PRO A 671 14.64 13.03 6.93
CA PRO A 671 15.51 14.21 6.89
C PRO A 671 17.01 13.90 7.03
N GLU A 672 17.36 12.71 7.52
CA GLU A 672 18.73 12.22 7.68
C GLU A 672 19.42 11.75 6.39
N LEU A 673 18.66 11.60 5.29
CA LEU A 673 19.19 11.20 3.99
C LEU A 673 19.95 12.30 3.26
#